data_AF-A0A086SWW2-F1
#
_entry.id   AF-A0A086SWW2-F1
#
_cell.length_a   1.000
_cell.length_b   1.000
_cell.length_c   1.000
_cell.angle_alpha   90.00
_cell.angle_beta   90.00
_cell.angle_gamma   90.00
#
_symmetry.space_group_name_H-M   'P 1'
#
loop_
_entity.id
_entity.type
_entity.pdbx_description
1 polymer ?
#
loop_
_entity_poly.entity_id
_entity_poly.type
_entity_poly.pdbx_seq_one_letter_code
_entity_poly.pdbx_strand_id
1 'polypeptide(L)'
;MDDPPPPYTPPSASAASVSRSSTRTAVEVEDDPRARIRELKAEAKEAGLAQPPRSTEGIFKKAYATDLLFLIDTTSSMAKHIAAAKDQVKAIMADIKRTYLDEAEVRIAVVGYKDHDDKPNIQMLDFTPSSDEVHDFLATLRAVGGGDAPEDVLGGIRQALDADWKNQTRCIIHIADAPPHGHIFSGSSKRRDDYDVPGSEPHGLTYEPLLQRMIGLRINYSLLSINGSTDRMAYLFMKKYAAASAEWVLLPGNKYYNHARSEKKHGFLTETGAAANSWDAAHGGLTFQEAKLGTTYSELRNLVVKSVTSSASRTAVRLTQSMSRTACKGSAAMDSPSHLAAIDEDEADAEERPITLEAVGPEWDTPGWLDETLHLEGFSPDVAHGVSTLNNMMDHDDSIRLRPIELTIRKRSRPFAQGAMRTASYARTASSDGRFVVKSFRQHRGARRLAHLAEDMRIQTLCKGFALEFNALTRDEHSIDFIVTACLRAGKAYTSLEPYIEGTYVKYNNNSGYVNHDIPAGDAEFNQAAQAFSHFTFERSCGHLLVCDLQGVGRVLTDPAIHTLDRNRFRLTDTNLNADGFKFFFSTHECGDICRELGLLSSAAKLKAGELTFRERWPSMDNTVVCSNKLCGRIVHVEGARRDDEFPGCYWCEACWPQLRRFTVKRICTAAGEGEEHEFEASAFYYESQGRPVPRQCPEHREGESPADRMAAVGGSFWNRLKSATKQKTVSGKSW
;
A
#
# COMPACT_ATOMS: atom_id res chain seq x y z
N MET A 1 99.97 -26.36 -17.96
CA MET A 1 99.28 -26.97 -16.83
C MET A 1 98.58 -25.82 -16.15
N ASP A 2 97.35 -25.57 -16.57
CA ASP A 2 96.15 -26.08 -15.88
C ASP A 2 95.71 -25.03 -14.87
N ASP A 3 94.66 -24.28 -15.20
CA ASP A 3 93.53 -24.10 -14.28
C ASP A 3 92.37 -23.38 -14.98
N PRO A 4 91.11 -23.79 -14.72
CA PRO A 4 89.91 -23.23 -15.36
C PRO A 4 89.36 -22.01 -14.60
N PRO A 5 88.51 -21.17 -15.22
CA PRO A 5 87.91 -20.01 -14.56
C PRO A 5 86.51 -20.30 -13.97
N PRO A 6 86.07 -19.56 -12.93
CA PRO A 6 84.77 -19.71 -12.28
C PRO A 6 83.67 -18.80 -12.85
N PRO A 7 82.39 -19.04 -12.49
CA PRO A 7 81.23 -18.41 -13.11
C PRO A 7 80.73 -17.15 -12.36
N TYR A 8 79.91 -16.37 -13.07
CA TYR A 8 79.45 -15.03 -12.73
C TYR A 8 78.00 -15.02 -12.22
N THR A 9 77.70 -14.23 -11.19
CA THR A 9 76.35 -13.94 -10.67
C THR A 9 76.17 -12.44 -10.37
N PRO A 10 75.00 -11.84 -10.64
CA PRO A 10 74.78 -10.38 -10.52
C PRO A 10 74.15 -9.97 -9.17
N PRO A 11 74.25 -8.69 -8.76
CA PRO A 11 73.60 -8.17 -7.57
C PRO A 11 72.35 -7.29 -7.83
N SER A 12 71.61 -7.10 -6.74
CA SER A 12 70.26 -6.53 -6.56
C SER A 12 70.17 -5.00 -6.41
N ALA A 13 68.94 -4.50 -6.55
CA ALA A 13 68.47 -3.11 -6.57
C ALA A 13 68.23 -2.42 -5.20
N SER A 14 68.23 -1.06 -5.15
CA SER A 14 67.10 -0.22 -4.67
C SER A 14 67.36 1.32 -4.78
N ALA A 15 66.24 2.05 -4.95
CA ALA A 15 65.92 3.44 -4.55
C ALA A 15 66.29 4.69 -5.41
N ALA A 16 65.21 5.40 -5.81
CA ALA A 16 65.02 6.86 -6.03
C ALA A 16 65.85 7.58 -7.14
N SER A 17 65.38 8.54 -7.96
CA SER A 17 64.13 9.32 -8.06
C SER A 17 64.12 10.14 -9.39
N VAL A 18 62.96 10.70 -9.74
CA VAL A 18 62.69 11.89 -10.60
C VAL A 18 62.46 11.73 -12.12
N SER A 19 61.15 11.83 -12.44
CA SER A 19 60.44 12.50 -13.55
C SER A 19 60.85 12.30 -15.02
N ARG A 20 59.86 11.88 -15.83
CA ARG A 20 59.53 12.55 -17.10
C ARG A 20 58.08 12.28 -17.50
N SER A 21 57.43 13.37 -17.85
CA SER A 21 56.11 13.52 -18.46
C SER A 21 55.88 12.57 -19.65
N SER A 22 54.73 11.89 -19.67
CA SER A 22 54.07 11.50 -20.92
C SER A 22 52.57 11.74 -20.80
N THR A 23 52.12 12.74 -21.53
CA THR A 23 50.73 13.03 -21.89
C THR A 23 50.04 11.76 -22.38
N ARG A 24 49.16 11.19 -21.55
CA ARG A 24 48.15 10.23 -21.99
C ARG A 24 46.97 11.04 -22.47
N THR A 25 46.81 11.11 -23.78
CA THR A 25 45.55 11.50 -24.44
C THR A 25 44.42 10.70 -23.80
N ALA A 26 43.48 11.42 -23.18
CA ALA A 26 42.22 10.85 -22.75
C ALA A 26 41.48 10.39 -24.01
N VAL A 27 41.44 9.08 -24.23
CA VAL A 27 40.43 8.48 -25.10
C VAL A 27 39.12 8.71 -24.37
N GLU A 28 38.27 9.58 -24.92
CA GLU A 28 36.87 9.69 -24.51
C GLU A 28 36.26 8.29 -24.68
N VAL A 29 36.05 7.60 -23.55
CA VAL A 29 35.29 6.37 -23.53
C VAL A 29 33.85 6.78 -23.84
N GLU A 30 33.40 6.52 -25.06
CA GLU A 30 31.98 6.61 -25.40
C GLU A 30 31.20 5.78 -24.38
N ASP A 31 30.31 6.45 -23.65
CA ASP A 31 29.56 5.92 -22.53
C ASP A 31 28.50 4.93 -23.04
N ASP A 32 28.82 3.62 -23.10
CA ASP A 32 27.92 2.59 -23.63
C ASP A 32 26.65 2.47 -22.75
N PRO A 33 25.46 2.82 -23.27
CA PRO A 33 24.22 2.76 -22.50
C PRO A 33 23.84 1.34 -22.06
N ARG A 34 24.36 0.29 -22.73
CA ARG A 34 24.16 -1.11 -22.31
C ARG A 34 25.01 -1.47 -21.10
N ALA A 35 26.22 -0.92 -20.99
CA ALA A 35 27.08 -1.12 -19.82
C ALA A 35 26.41 -0.56 -18.55
N ARG A 36 25.85 0.65 -18.63
CA ARG A 36 25.12 1.28 -17.52
C ARG A 36 23.92 0.46 -17.01
N ILE A 37 23.14 -0.16 -17.91
CA ILE A 37 22.04 -1.06 -17.52
C ILE A 37 22.59 -2.29 -16.78
N ARG A 38 23.71 -2.85 -17.26
CA ARG A 38 24.33 -4.02 -16.65
C ARG A 38 24.86 -3.72 -15.25
N GLU A 39 25.48 -2.56 -15.06
CA GLU A 39 25.94 -2.07 -13.74
C GLU A 39 24.76 -1.92 -12.79
N LEU A 40 23.68 -1.25 -13.20
CA LEU A 40 22.46 -1.13 -12.39
C LEU A 40 21.92 -2.50 -11.94
N LYS A 41 21.84 -3.44 -12.88
CA LYS A 41 21.36 -4.80 -12.59
C LYS A 41 22.28 -5.51 -11.58
N ALA A 42 23.60 -5.34 -11.71
CA ALA A 42 24.58 -5.91 -10.79
C ALA A 42 24.45 -5.29 -9.38
N GLU A 43 24.38 -3.96 -9.29
CA GLU A 43 24.19 -3.24 -8.02
C GLU A 43 22.89 -3.66 -7.32
N ALA A 44 21.79 -3.78 -8.07
CA ALA A 44 20.51 -4.21 -7.53
C ALA A 44 20.57 -5.64 -6.97
N LYS A 45 21.22 -6.55 -7.71
CA LYS A 45 21.41 -7.94 -7.28
C LYS A 45 22.31 -8.04 -6.05
N GLU A 46 23.42 -7.32 -6.03
CA GLU A 46 24.35 -7.28 -4.90
C GLU A 46 23.68 -6.72 -3.65
N ALA A 47 22.94 -5.60 -3.79
CA ALA A 47 22.16 -5.02 -2.70
C ALA A 47 21.13 -6.01 -2.16
N GLY A 48 20.40 -6.72 -3.04
CA GLY A 48 19.44 -7.73 -2.65
C GLY A 48 20.06 -8.90 -1.90
N LEU A 49 21.24 -9.36 -2.33
CA LEU A 49 22.00 -10.42 -1.63
C LEU A 49 22.55 -9.96 -0.27
N ALA A 50 22.96 -8.70 -0.16
CA ALA A 50 23.49 -8.11 1.07
C ALA A 50 22.42 -7.84 2.13
N GLN A 51 21.15 -7.64 1.73
CA GLN A 51 20.06 -7.52 2.70
C GLN A 51 19.89 -8.85 3.46
N PRO A 52 19.71 -8.84 4.78
CA PRO A 52 19.37 -10.06 5.52
C PRO A 52 17.96 -10.53 5.12
N PRO A 53 17.69 -11.85 5.14
CA PRO A 53 16.33 -12.34 4.93
C PRO A 53 15.41 -11.82 6.03
N ARG A 54 14.37 -11.08 5.64
CA ARG A 54 13.34 -10.61 6.58
C ARG A 54 12.47 -11.80 6.98
N SER A 55 12.43 -12.13 8.27
CA SER A 55 11.57 -13.20 8.79
C SER A 55 10.12 -12.75 8.83
N THR A 56 9.42 -12.87 7.69
CA THR A 56 7.97 -12.60 7.55
C THR A 56 7.12 -13.79 8.01
N GLU A 57 7.74 -14.94 8.29
CA GLU A 57 7.05 -16.18 8.62
C GLU A 57 6.32 -16.09 9.98
N GLY A 58 5.03 -16.43 9.95
CA GLY A 58 4.16 -16.43 11.13
C GLY A 58 3.69 -15.04 11.55
N ILE A 59 3.95 -14.00 10.74
CA ILE A 59 3.44 -12.65 11.01
C ILE A 59 1.91 -12.63 10.96
N PHE A 60 1.31 -13.39 10.04
CA PHE A 60 -0.14 -13.54 9.95
C PHE A 60 -0.70 -14.12 11.25
N LYS A 61 -0.14 -15.25 11.68
CA LYS A 61 -0.50 -15.92 12.94
C LYS A 61 -0.36 -15.00 14.15
N LYS A 62 0.70 -14.21 14.24
CA LYS A 62 0.93 -13.25 15.34
C LYS A 62 -0.07 -12.10 15.32
N ALA A 63 -0.38 -11.54 14.15
CA ALA A 63 -1.32 -10.44 14.01
C ALA A 63 -2.78 -10.85 14.27
N TYR A 64 -3.14 -12.05 13.82
CA TYR A 64 -4.50 -12.59 13.93
C TYR A 64 -4.73 -13.38 15.22
N ALA A 65 -3.70 -13.53 16.07
CA ALA A 65 -3.90 -14.00 17.44
C ALA A 65 -4.72 -12.95 18.20
N THR A 66 -5.92 -13.34 18.61
CA THR A 66 -6.96 -12.41 19.08
C THR A 66 -7.50 -12.79 20.44
N ASP A 67 -7.52 -11.81 21.34
CA ASP A 67 -8.29 -11.82 22.57
C ASP A 67 -9.56 -11.00 22.36
N LEU A 68 -10.70 -11.70 22.43
CA LEU A 68 -12.03 -11.13 22.22
C LEU A 68 -12.81 -11.15 23.54
N LEU A 69 -13.12 -9.99 24.09
CA LEU A 69 -13.93 -9.89 25.30
C LEU A 69 -15.33 -9.38 24.96
N PHE A 70 -16.35 -10.13 25.37
CA PHE A 70 -17.74 -9.67 25.35
C PHE A 70 -18.08 -9.02 26.68
N LEU A 71 -18.37 -7.72 26.63
CA LEU A 71 -18.91 -6.97 27.76
C LEU A 71 -20.42 -6.87 27.57
N ILE A 72 -21.21 -7.47 28.45
CA ILE A 72 -22.64 -7.69 28.23
C ILE A 72 -23.44 -7.13 29.40
N ASP A 73 -24.41 -6.29 29.08
CA ASP A 73 -25.49 -5.93 29.99
C ASP A 73 -26.38 -7.15 30.28
N THR A 74 -26.54 -7.50 31.56
CA THR A 74 -27.31 -8.67 32.00
C THR A 74 -28.58 -8.35 32.77
N THR A 75 -29.17 -7.18 32.54
CA THR A 75 -30.45 -6.76 33.13
C THR A 75 -31.66 -7.39 32.42
N SER A 76 -32.86 -7.18 32.98
CA SER A 76 -34.09 -7.84 32.52
C SER A 76 -34.47 -7.53 31.07
N SER A 77 -34.16 -6.33 30.56
CA SER A 77 -34.40 -5.93 29.17
C SER A 77 -33.54 -6.72 28.17
N MET A 78 -32.39 -7.24 28.61
CA MET A 78 -31.40 -7.93 27.79
C MET A 78 -31.69 -9.41 27.53
N ALA A 79 -32.79 -9.96 28.07
CA ALA A 79 -33.12 -11.39 27.99
C ALA A 79 -33.07 -11.97 26.57
N LYS A 80 -33.64 -11.26 25.59
CA LYS A 80 -33.66 -11.69 24.18
C LYS A 80 -32.26 -11.67 23.54
N HIS A 81 -31.45 -10.68 23.90
CA HIS A 81 -30.10 -10.51 23.36
C HIS A 81 -29.11 -11.52 23.93
N ILE A 82 -29.26 -11.89 25.20
CA ILE A 82 -28.47 -12.95 25.83
C ILE A 82 -28.82 -14.32 25.24
N ALA A 83 -30.11 -14.61 25.02
CA ALA A 83 -30.53 -15.83 24.33
C ALA A 83 -29.92 -15.92 22.91
N ALA A 84 -29.95 -14.80 22.17
CA ALA A 84 -29.30 -14.70 20.87
C ALA A 84 -27.79 -15.01 20.91
N ALA A 85 -27.08 -14.44 21.90
CA ALA A 85 -25.66 -14.64 22.06
C ALA A 85 -25.30 -16.11 22.33
N LYS A 86 -26.10 -16.80 23.16
CA LYS A 86 -25.95 -18.25 23.44
C LYS A 86 -26.00 -19.08 22.16
N ASP A 87 -27.00 -18.84 21.32
CA ASP A 87 -27.22 -19.64 20.10
C ASP A 87 -26.14 -19.38 19.03
N GLN A 88 -25.55 -18.18 19.01
CA GLN A 88 -24.64 -17.76 17.94
C GLN A 88 -23.15 -17.86 18.29
N VAL A 89 -22.76 -17.94 19.57
CA VAL A 89 -21.34 -17.87 19.96
C VAL A 89 -20.48 -18.93 19.27
N LYS A 90 -21.00 -20.16 19.14
CA LYS A 90 -20.31 -21.26 18.45
C LYS A 90 -20.13 -20.96 16.96
N ALA A 91 -21.15 -20.38 16.31
CA ALA A 91 -21.09 -20.00 14.90
C ALA A 91 -20.14 -18.82 14.67
N ILE A 92 -20.14 -17.81 15.55
CA ILE A 92 -19.20 -16.68 15.51
C ILE A 92 -17.77 -17.20 15.64
N MET A 93 -17.50 -18.08 16.60
CA MET A 93 -16.17 -18.67 16.78
C MET A 93 -15.71 -19.48 15.56
N ALA A 94 -16.61 -20.30 15.01
CA ALA A 94 -16.31 -21.07 13.80
C ALA A 94 -15.99 -20.17 12.61
N ASP A 95 -16.66 -19.02 12.49
CA ASP A 95 -16.41 -18.04 11.45
C ASP A 95 -15.10 -17.31 11.63
N ILE A 96 -14.81 -16.81 12.83
CA ILE A 96 -13.54 -16.13 13.11
C ILE A 96 -12.38 -17.09 12.83
N LYS A 97 -12.44 -18.34 13.32
CA LYS A 97 -11.43 -19.36 13.03
C LYS A 97 -11.26 -19.59 11.52
N ARG A 98 -12.36 -19.71 10.78
CA ARG A 98 -12.33 -19.87 9.32
C ARG A 98 -11.71 -18.68 8.60
N THR A 99 -12.08 -17.44 8.96
CA THR A 99 -11.48 -16.21 8.43
C THR A 99 -9.98 -16.15 8.72
N TYR A 100 -9.56 -16.70 9.86
CA TYR A 100 -8.18 -16.73 10.32
C TYR A 100 -7.42 -17.98 9.83
N LEU A 101 -7.98 -18.69 8.85
CA LEU A 101 -7.42 -19.89 8.23
C LEU A 101 -7.11 -21.03 9.22
N ASP A 102 -7.72 -21.03 10.41
CA ASP A 102 -7.40 -21.89 11.57
C ASP A 102 -5.91 -21.87 12.01
N GLU A 103 -5.14 -20.84 11.63
CA GLU A 103 -3.72 -20.74 12.01
C GLU A 103 -3.49 -19.98 13.33
N ALA A 104 -4.38 -19.05 13.65
CA ALA A 104 -4.25 -18.14 14.78
C ALA A 104 -5.11 -18.55 15.98
N GLU A 105 -4.58 -18.31 17.19
CA GLU A 105 -5.31 -18.57 18.43
C GLU A 105 -6.36 -17.48 18.66
N VAL A 106 -7.57 -17.89 19.01
CA VAL A 106 -8.66 -16.99 19.38
C VAL A 106 -9.14 -17.40 20.76
N ARG A 107 -9.01 -16.50 21.74
CA ARG A 107 -9.50 -16.69 23.10
C ARG A 107 -10.64 -15.72 23.37
N ILE A 108 -11.68 -16.20 24.04
CA ILE A 108 -12.85 -15.41 24.37
C ILE A 108 -13.01 -15.29 25.88
N ALA A 109 -13.27 -14.07 26.34
CA ALA A 109 -13.70 -13.77 27.70
C ALA A 109 -15.11 -13.17 27.67
N VAL A 110 -15.85 -13.34 28.75
CA VAL A 110 -17.19 -12.75 28.89
C VAL A 110 -17.30 -12.08 30.25
N VAL A 111 -17.68 -10.81 30.26
CA VAL A 111 -17.99 -10.04 31.47
C VAL A 111 -19.45 -9.62 31.38
N GLY A 112 -20.27 -10.20 32.26
CA GLY A 112 -21.65 -9.76 32.48
C GLY A 112 -21.72 -8.78 33.64
N TYR A 113 -22.35 -7.64 33.44
CA TYR A 113 -22.58 -6.65 34.50
C TYR A 113 -24.08 -6.33 34.63
N LYS A 114 -24.45 -5.74 35.78
CA LYS A 114 -25.80 -5.27 36.16
C LYS A 114 -25.65 -4.03 37.04
N ASP A 115 -26.74 -3.45 37.48
CA ASP A 115 -26.79 -2.47 38.55
C ASP A 115 -26.17 -2.99 39.88
N HIS A 116 -25.73 -2.08 40.74
CA HIS A 116 -25.02 -2.35 41.98
C HIS A 116 -25.81 -3.18 43.00
N ASP A 117 -27.13 -2.99 43.01
CA ASP A 117 -28.04 -3.66 43.95
C ASP A 117 -28.40 -5.09 43.50
N ASP A 118 -28.15 -5.43 42.23
CA ASP A 118 -28.39 -6.77 41.71
C ASP A 118 -27.23 -7.73 42.03
N LYS A 119 -27.54 -8.93 42.53
CA LYS A 119 -26.53 -9.95 42.88
C LYS A 119 -26.66 -11.21 41.99
N PRO A 120 -25.53 -11.74 41.49
CA PRO A 120 -24.21 -11.10 41.41
C PRO A 120 -24.24 -9.90 40.45
N ASN A 121 -23.57 -8.80 40.84
CA ASN A 121 -23.50 -7.55 40.08
C ASN A 121 -22.56 -7.69 38.86
N ILE A 122 -21.39 -8.29 39.06
CA ILE A 122 -20.44 -8.63 37.99
C ILE A 122 -20.18 -10.14 38.01
N GLN A 123 -20.17 -10.75 36.82
CA GLN A 123 -19.78 -12.13 36.59
C GLN A 123 -18.78 -12.17 35.44
N MET A 124 -17.70 -12.94 35.59
CA MET A 124 -16.65 -13.03 34.59
C MET A 124 -16.26 -14.47 34.30
N LEU A 125 -16.11 -14.75 33.01
CA LEU A 125 -15.32 -15.85 32.48
C LEU A 125 -14.06 -15.24 31.86
N ASP A 126 -12.89 -15.65 32.35
CA ASP A 126 -11.60 -15.24 31.78
C ASP A 126 -11.32 -15.93 30.44
N PHE A 127 -10.28 -15.48 29.74
CA PHE A 127 -9.97 -15.92 28.37
C PHE A 127 -9.80 -17.44 28.23
N THR A 128 -10.71 -18.06 27.49
CA THR A 128 -10.67 -19.48 27.12
C THR A 128 -10.73 -19.67 25.60
N PRO A 129 -10.00 -20.65 25.03
CA PRO A 129 -10.14 -21.03 23.62
C PRO A 129 -11.36 -21.93 23.36
N SER A 130 -12.02 -22.42 24.42
CA SER A 130 -13.13 -23.38 24.35
C SER A 130 -14.47 -22.69 24.09
N SER A 131 -15.10 -23.01 22.94
CA SER A 131 -16.44 -22.50 22.63
C SER A 131 -17.53 -23.06 23.53
N ASP A 132 -17.30 -24.24 24.11
CA ASP A 132 -18.26 -24.89 25.00
C ASP A 132 -18.25 -24.22 26.37
N GLU A 133 -17.08 -23.87 26.91
CA GLU A 133 -16.99 -23.13 28.18
C GLU A 133 -17.66 -21.76 28.10
N VAL A 134 -17.46 -21.04 26.98
CA VAL A 134 -18.13 -19.74 26.75
C VAL A 134 -19.64 -19.92 26.65
N HIS A 135 -20.10 -20.92 25.91
CA HIS A 135 -21.52 -21.22 25.78
C HIS A 135 -22.16 -21.57 27.14
N ASP A 136 -21.49 -22.41 27.93
CA ASP A 136 -21.98 -22.85 29.23
C ASP A 136 -21.98 -21.70 30.24
N PHE A 137 -20.96 -20.84 30.23
CA PHE A 137 -20.97 -19.63 31.03
C PHE A 137 -22.09 -18.69 30.63
N LEU A 138 -22.27 -18.41 29.33
CA LEU A 138 -23.40 -17.62 28.86
C LEU A 138 -24.72 -18.23 29.36
N ALA A 139 -24.87 -19.56 29.33
CA ALA A 139 -26.06 -20.26 29.82
C ALA A 139 -26.38 -19.95 31.29
N THR A 140 -25.37 -19.70 32.12
CA THR A 140 -25.53 -19.28 33.52
C THR A 140 -26.04 -17.85 33.68
N LEU A 141 -25.79 -16.97 32.71
CA LEU A 141 -26.24 -15.58 32.76
C LEU A 141 -27.77 -15.50 32.70
N ARG A 142 -28.35 -14.91 33.74
CA ARG A 142 -29.78 -14.63 33.87
C ARG A 142 -30.02 -13.12 33.79
N ALA A 143 -30.83 -12.74 32.80
CA ALA A 143 -31.40 -11.40 32.64
C ALA A 143 -32.42 -11.13 33.74
N VAL A 144 -31.92 -10.76 34.93
CA VAL A 144 -32.73 -10.46 36.10
C VAL A 144 -32.14 -9.24 36.78
N GLY A 145 -33.01 -8.44 37.39
CA GLY A 145 -32.63 -7.19 38.02
C GLY A 145 -33.17 -5.96 37.30
N GLY A 146 -32.66 -4.82 37.71
CA GLY A 146 -33.08 -3.48 37.33
C GLY A 146 -33.58 -2.69 38.53
N GLY A 147 -33.14 -1.44 38.62
CA GLY A 147 -33.49 -0.48 39.66
C GLY A 147 -33.75 0.90 39.06
N ASP A 148 -32.73 1.74 39.06
CA ASP A 148 -32.71 2.97 38.30
C ASP A 148 -32.35 2.70 36.83
N ALA A 149 -32.23 3.75 36.01
CA ALA A 149 -32.05 3.58 34.57
C ALA A 149 -30.60 3.35 34.08
N PRO A 150 -29.57 3.85 34.76
CA PRO A 150 -28.17 3.50 34.46
C PRO A 150 -27.74 2.19 35.11
N GLU A 151 -26.62 1.64 34.65
CA GLU A 151 -26.08 0.35 35.09
C GLU A 151 -24.58 0.47 35.48
N ASP A 152 -24.01 -0.55 36.14
CA ASP A 152 -22.58 -0.61 36.51
C ASP A 152 -21.65 -0.94 35.32
N VAL A 153 -21.78 -0.15 34.24
CA VAL A 153 -20.94 -0.27 33.03
C VAL A 153 -19.47 -0.05 33.37
N LEU A 154 -19.16 0.89 34.26
CA LEU A 154 -17.76 1.21 34.62
C LEU A 154 -17.12 0.10 35.44
N GLY A 155 -17.85 -0.54 36.36
CA GLY A 155 -17.42 -1.74 37.06
C GLY A 155 -17.18 -2.90 36.09
N GLY A 156 -18.07 -3.09 35.11
CA GLY A 156 -17.89 -4.05 34.02
C GLY A 156 -16.62 -3.80 33.19
N ILE A 157 -16.36 -2.55 32.80
CA ILE A 157 -15.13 -2.16 32.09
C ILE A 157 -13.89 -2.41 32.96
N ARG A 158 -13.93 -2.04 34.24
CA ARG A 158 -12.82 -2.31 35.17
C ARG A 158 -12.51 -3.81 35.23
N GLN A 159 -13.53 -4.66 35.37
CA GLN A 159 -13.35 -6.11 35.40
C GLN A 159 -12.77 -6.64 34.08
N ALA A 160 -13.22 -6.10 32.94
CA ALA A 160 -12.67 -6.45 31.63
C ALA A 160 -11.19 -6.04 31.47
N LEU A 161 -10.78 -4.94 32.08
CA LEU A 161 -9.39 -4.47 32.07
C LEU A 161 -8.45 -5.34 32.91
N ASP A 162 -8.97 -6.01 33.94
CA ASP A 162 -8.19 -6.86 34.84
C ASP A 162 -8.12 -8.33 34.35
N ALA A 163 -8.64 -8.62 33.16
CA ALA A 163 -8.55 -9.94 32.51
C ALA A 163 -7.14 -10.28 31.99
N ASP A 164 -6.88 -11.57 31.73
CA ASP A 164 -5.57 -12.09 31.32
C ASP A 164 -5.28 -11.90 29.81
N TRP A 165 -5.16 -10.64 29.37
CA TRP A 165 -4.82 -10.25 28.00
C TRP A 165 -3.40 -10.70 27.61
N LYS A 166 -3.28 -11.60 26.62
CA LYS A 166 -1.98 -12.14 26.13
C LYS A 166 -1.71 -11.83 24.67
N ASN A 167 -2.74 -11.81 23.84
CA ASN A 167 -2.61 -11.71 22.39
C ASN A 167 -2.38 -10.27 21.91
N GLN A 168 -1.89 -10.15 20.67
CA GLN A 168 -1.57 -8.87 20.03
C GLN A 168 -2.83 -8.10 19.62
N THR A 169 -3.83 -8.80 19.07
CA THR A 169 -5.13 -8.19 18.77
C THR A 169 -6.02 -8.30 20.00
N ARG A 170 -6.46 -7.15 20.49
CA ARG A 170 -7.31 -7.02 21.67
C ARG A 170 -8.58 -6.27 21.30
N CYS A 171 -9.72 -6.88 21.57
CA CYS A 171 -11.02 -6.36 21.17
C CYS A 171 -12.03 -6.47 22.33
N ILE A 172 -12.78 -5.40 22.57
CA ILE A 172 -13.99 -5.43 23.39
C ILE A 172 -15.19 -5.22 22.49
N ILE A 173 -16.15 -6.15 22.55
CA ILE A 173 -17.49 -6.00 22.00
C ILE A 173 -18.43 -5.75 23.18
N HIS A 174 -18.90 -4.52 23.29
CA HIS A 174 -19.79 -4.09 24.36
C HIS A 174 -21.24 -4.07 23.88
N ILE A 175 -22.11 -4.86 24.48
CA ILE A 175 -23.54 -4.95 24.16
C ILE A 175 -24.31 -4.33 25.32
N ALA A 176 -24.97 -3.19 25.08
CA ALA A 176 -25.65 -2.42 26.11
C ALA A 176 -26.92 -1.71 25.60
N ASP A 177 -27.89 -1.57 26.48
CA ASP A 177 -29.12 -0.79 26.27
C ASP A 177 -29.32 0.33 27.31
N ALA A 178 -28.38 0.49 28.25
CA ALA A 178 -28.33 1.54 29.26
C ALA A 178 -26.92 2.18 29.40
N PRO A 179 -26.82 3.46 29.81
CA PRO A 179 -25.56 4.13 30.08
C PRO A 179 -25.00 3.84 31.50
N PRO A 180 -23.73 4.19 31.79
CA PRO A 180 -23.18 4.22 33.14
C PRO A 180 -23.85 5.28 34.02
N HIS A 181 -23.77 5.09 35.34
CA HIS A 181 -24.13 6.10 36.35
C HIS A 181 -23.35 7.42 36.18
N GLY A 182 -24.03 8.53 36.48
CA GLY A 182 -23.52 9.89 36.47
C GLY A 182 -24.23 10.80 35.46
N HIS A 183 -24.58 12.02 35.89
CA HIS A 183 -25.35 13.01 35.12
C HIS A 183 -24.71 13.40 33.78
N ILE A 184 -23.41 13.18 33.63
CA ILE A 184 -22.70 13.42 32.37
C ILE A 184 -23.21 12.53 31.22
N PHE A 185 -23.78 11.37 31.56
CA PHE A 185 -24.31 10.36 30.62
C PHE A 185 -25.83 10.44 30.41
N SER A 186 -26.59 11.04 31.33
CA SER A 186 -28.06 11.10 31.28
C SER A 186 -28.63 12.10 30.24
N GLY A 187 -27.79 12.98 29.70
CA GLY A 187 -28.18 13.94 28.64
C GLY A 187 -29.27 14.92 29.11
N SER A 188 -30.21 15.27 28.23
CA SER A 188 -31.37 16.13 28.57
C SER A 188 -32.56 15.36 29.15
N SER A 189 -32.50 14.03 29.18
CA SER A 189 -33.52 13.16 29.77
C SER A 189 -33.20 12.92 31.24
N LYS A 190 -33.95 13.56 32.14
CA LYS A 190 -33.93 13.28 33.58
C LYS A 190 -34.50 11.89 33.86
N ARG A 191 -33.72 10.84 33.58
CA ARG A 191 -34.00 9.51 34.10
C ARG A 191 -33.55 9.47 35.56
N ARG A 192 -34.18 8.62 36.36
CA ARG A 192 -33.75 8.39 37.74
C ARG A 192 -32.38 7.71 37.69
N ASP A 193 -31.43 8.30 38.42
CA ASP A 193 -30.08 7.79 38.65
C ASP A 193 -29.83 7.92 40.16
N ASP A 194 -29.67 6.79 40.84
CA ASP A 194 -29.43 6.73 42.27
C ASP A 194 -27.97 7.15 42.59
N TYR A 195 -27.10 7.25 41.57
CA TYR A 195 -25.70 7.70 41.63
C TYR A 195 -25.38 8.83 40.61
N ASP A 196 -26.22 9.88 40.57
CA ASP A 196 -26.17 10.98 39.59
C ASP A 196 -24.87 11.81 39.58
N VAL A 197 -24.04 11.78 40.62
CA VAL A 197 -22.75 12.49 40.64
C VAL A 197 -21.64 11.56 40.09
N PRO A 198 -20.86 11.95 39.06
CA PRO A 198 -19.75 11.14 38.56
C PRO A 198 -18.80 10.73 39.70
N GLY A 199 -18.50 9.43 39.79
CA GLY A 199 -17.69 8.86 40.87
C GLY A 199 -18.41 8.71 42.20
N SER A 200 -19.73 8.93 42.27
CA SER A 200 -20.53 8.64 43.48
C SER A 200 -20.99 7.19 43.58
N GLU A 201 -20.82 6.40 42.51
CA GLU A 201 -21.10 4.97 42.52
C GLU A 201 -20.20 4.23 43.54
N PRO A 202 -20.62 3.07 44.08
CA PRO A 202 -19.98 2.39 45.21
C PRO A 202 -18.47 2.12 45.10
N HIS A 203 -17.90 2.09 43.89
CA HIS A 203 -16.48 1.89 43.65
C HIS A 203 -15.68 3.18 43.37
N GLY A 204 -16.32 4.35 43.28
CA GLY A 204 -15.67 5.64 43.03
C GLY A 204 -15.08 5.84 41.63
N LEU A 205 -15.58 5.13 40.62
CA LEU A 205 -15.06 5.08 39.26
C LEU A 205 -15.54 6.24 38.40
N THR A 206 -14.64 6.69 37.53
CA THR A 206 -14.93 7.60 36.43
C THR A 206 -14.48 6.98 35.12
N TYR A 207 -15.09 7.38 34.00
CA TYR A 207 -14.79 6.77 32.71
C TYR A 207 -13.42 7.18 32.17
N GLU A 208 -12.89 8.37 32.51
CA GLU A 208 -11.63 8.84 31.93
C GLU A 208 -10.42 7.93 32.22
N PRO A 209 -10.12 7.54 33.47
CA PRO A 209 -8.97 6.68 33.77
C PRO A 209 -9.12 5.27 33.17
N LEU A 210 -10.35 4.76 33.10
CA LEU A 210 -10.65 3.45 32.53
C LEU A 210 -10.39 3.43 31.02
N LEU A 211 -10.90 4.41 30.28
CA LEU A 211 -10.65 4.50 28.83
C LEU A 211 -9.17 4.77 28.53
N GLN A 212 -8.48 5.52 29.38
CA GLN A 212 -7.04 5.76 29.22
C GLN A 212 -6.23 4.47 29.42
N ARG A 213 -6.61 3.62 30.40
CA ARG A 213 -6.06 2.25 30.52
C ARG A 213 -6.39 1.39 29.30
N MET A 214 -7.61 1.44 28.75
CA MET A 214 -7.98 0.70 27.53
C MET A 214 -7.11 1.09 26.33
N ILE A 215 -6.88 2.39 26.14
CA ILE A 215 -6.01 2.93 25.08
C ILE A 215 -4.56 2.48 25.30
N GLY A 216 -4.05 2.55 26.54
CA GLY A 216 -2.71 2.06 26.88
C GLY A 216 -2.52 0.56 26.65
N LEU A 217 -3.58 -0.23 26.85
CA LEU A 217 -3.61 -1.66 26.50
C LEU A 217 -3.90 -1.93 25.02
N ARG A 218 -4.08 -0.90 24.19
CA ARG A 218 -4.37 -1.00 22.75
C ARG A 218 -5.60 -1.83 22.43
N ILE A 219 -6.67 -1.65 23.21
CA ILE A 219 -7.94 -2.35 23.01
C ILE A 219 -8.76 -1.61 21.95
N ASN A 220 -9.21 -2.34 20.92
CA ASN A 220 -10.21 -1.83 19.98
C ASN A 220 -11.60 -2.02 20.59
N TYR A 221 -12.42 -0.97 20.56
CA TYR A 221 -13.70 -0.96 21.27
C TYR A 221 -14.87 -0.80 20.32
N SER A 222 -15.76 -1.78 20.29
CA SER A 222 -17.01 -1.73 19.52
C SER A 222 -18.21 -1.75 20.46
N LEU A 223 -19.00 -0.69 20.45
CA LEU A 223 -20.27 -0.57 21.15
C LEU A 223 -21.42 -0.97 20.24
N LEU A 224 -22.11 -2.05 20.59
CA LEU A 224 -23.34 -2.51 19.98
C LEU A 224 -24.53 -1.93 20.74
N SER A 225 -24.99 -0.76 20.27
CA SER A 225 -26.12 -0.05 20.87
C SER A 225 -27.45 -0.67 20.44
N ILE A 226 -28.34 -0.90 21.40
CA ILE A 226 -29.70 -1.40 21.17
C ILE A 226 -30.68 -0.23 20.98
N ASN A 227 -30.50 0.85 21.73
CA ASN A 227 -31.36 2.03 21.69
C ASN A 227 -30.60 3.32 22.00
N GLY A 228 -31.22 4.48 21.76
CA GLY A 228 -30.57 5.80 21.88
C GLY A 228 -30.37 6.32 23.32
N SER A 229 -30.45 5.48 24.34
CA SER A 229 -30.04 5.78 25.72
C SER A 229 -28.52 5.91 25.84
N THR A 230 -27.78 5.10 25.06
CA THR A 230 -26.32 5.04 25.08
C THR A 230 -25.66 6.11 24.22
N ASP A 231 -26.44 6.95 23.51
CA ASP A 231 -25.94 7.95 22.55
C ASP A 231 -24.86 8.86 23.17
N ARG A 232 -25.10 9.31 24.41
CA ARG A 232 -24.19 10.19 25.15
C ARG A 232 -22.92 9.45 25.59
N MET A 233 -23.06 8.21 26.05
CA MET A 233 -21.93 7.34 26.40
C MET A 233 -21.04 7.12 25.18
N ALA A 234 -21.64 6.75 24.05
CA ALA A 234 -20.94 6.52 22.79
C ALA A 234 -20.14 7.76 22.36
N TYR A 235 -20.76 8.95 22.44
CA TYR A 235 -20.12 10.21 22.12
C TYR A 235 -18.92 10.54 23.04
N LEU A 236 -19.08 10.38 24.36
CA LEU A 236 -18.02 10.69 25.33
C LEU A 236 -16.85 9.71 25.21
N PHE A 237 -17.14 8.42 25.02
CA PHE A 237 -16.10 7.40 24.86
C PHE A 237 -15.35 7.61 23.54
N MET A 238 -16.08 7.86 22.45
CA MET A 238 -15.52 8.25 21.16
C MET A 238 -14.56 9.43 21.30
N LYS A 239 -14.94 10.49 22.04
CA LYS A 239 -14.10 11.68 22.20
C LYS A 239 -12.76 11.36 22.86
N LYS A 240 -12.71 10.41 23.80
CA LYS A 240 -11.45 9.96 24.42
C LYS A 240 -10.58 9.17 23.47
N TYR A 241 -11.17 8.28 22.67
CA TYR A 241 -10.45 7.56 21.62
C TYR A 241 -9.93 8.53 20.55
N ALA A 242 -10.77 9.47 20.09
CA ALA A 242 -10.38 10.50 19.12
C ALA A 242 -9.23 11.38 19.62
N ALA A 243 -9.20 11.70 20.92
CA ALA A 243 -8.10 12.46 21.54
C ALA A 243 -6.76 11.70 21.55
N ALA A 244 -6.80 10.37 21.47
CA ALA A 244 -5.63 9.50 21.29
C ALA A 244 -5.37 9.15 19.82
N SER A 245 -5.88 9.97 18.88
CA SER A 245 -5.79 9.75 17.43
C SER A 245 -6.33 8.39 16.96
N ALA A 246 -7.29 7.82 17.70
CA ALA A 246 -7.99 6.63 17.25
C ALA A 246 -9.07 7.00 16.23
N GLU A 247 -9.26 6.12 15.26
CA GLU A 247 -10.36 6.25 14.32
C GLU A 247 -11.68 5.96 15.03
N TRP A 248 -12.73 6.69 14.64
CA TRP A 248 -14.03 6.50 15.23
C TRP A 248 -15.17 6.51 14.21
N VAL A 249 -16.17 5.70 14.49
CA VAL A 249 -17.44 5.63 13.77
C VAL A 249 -18.57 5.77 14.80
N LEU A 250 -19.45 6.74 14.58
CA LEU A 250 -20.71 6.90 15.31
C LEU A 250 -21.90 6.62 14.39
N LEU A 251 -23.00 6.12 14.96
CA LEU A 251 -24.23 5.89 14.20
C LEU A 251 -24.79 7.24 13.71
N PRO A 252 -25.20 7.34 12.42
CA PRO A 252 -25.87 8.56 11.93
C PRO A 252 -27.14 8.93 12.70
N GLY A 253 -27.79 7.94 13.31
CA GLY A 253 -28.97 8.14 14.18
C GLY A 253 -28.66 8.57 15.61
N ASN A 254 -27.38 8.62 16.02
CA ASN A 254 -26.98 9.07 17.35
C ASN A 254 -27.25 10.59 17.48
N LYS A 255 -27.88 11.01 18.57
CA LYS A 255 -28.21 12.42 18.85
C LYS A 255 -27.01 13.37 18.75
N TYR A 256 -25.81 12.90 19.04
CA TYR A 256 -24.57 13.68 19.03
C TYR A 256 -23.75 13.54 17.75
N TYR A 257 -24.24 12.81 16.75
CA TYR A 257 -23.54 12.58 15.48
C TYR A 257 -23.12 13.90 14.80
N ASN A 258 -24.04 14.87 14.70
CA ASN A 258 -23.76 16.17 14.08
C ASN A 258 -22.76 17.01 14.88
N HIS A 259 -22.79 16.90 16.22
CA HIS A 259 -21.82 17.56 17.08
C HIS A 259 -20.42 17.02 16.84
N ALA A 260 -20.25 15.69 16.90
CA ALA A 260 -18.99 15.03 16.59
C ALA A 260 -18.44 15.41 15.21
N ARG A 261 -19.32 15.45 14.20
CA ARG A 261 -18.96 15.86 12.84
C ARG A 261 -18.59 17.35 12.72
N SER A 262 -19.21 18.23 13.50
CA SER A 262 -18.86 19.66 13.52
C SER A 262 -17.52 19.92 14.22
N GLU A 263 -17.23 19.23 15.33
CA GLU A 263 -15.94 19.31 16.01
C GLU A 263 -14.80 18.82 15.09
N LYS A 264 -15.08 17.84 14.22
CA LYS A 264 -14.16 17.38 13.17
C LYS A 264 -13.76 18.49 12.17
N LYS A 265 -14.59 19.52 11.96
CA LYS A 265 -14.30 20.62 11.02
C LYS A 265 -13.40 21.71 11.62
N HIS A 266 -13.12 21.71 12.92
CA HIS A 266 -12.36 22.80 13.58
C HIS A 266 -10.99 22.35 14.13
N GLY A 267 -10.52 21.15 13.75
CA GLY A 267 -9.15 20.69 13.98
C GLY A 267 -8.14 21.29 12.98
N PHE A 268 -6.96 21.64 13.49
CA PHE A 268 -5.84 22.24 12.75
C PHE A 268 -5.23 21.26 11.72
N LEU A 269 -5.11 21.74 10.46
CA LEU A 269 -4.42 21.18 9.26
C LEU A 269 -5.08 20.03 8.45
N THR A 270 -5.80 20.40 7.38
CA THR A 270 -5.49 20.24 5.93
C THR A 270 -6.79 20.26 5.13
N GLU A 271 -6.83 21.04 4.05
CA GLU A 271 -7.96 21.15 3.13
C GLU A 271 -8.12 19.87 2.27
N THR A 272 -8.44 18.73 2.87
CA THR A 272 -9.02 17.57 2.17
C THR A 272 -10.06 16.92 3.06
N GLY A 273 -11.25 17.51 3.08
CA GLY A 273 -12.40 17.09 3.88
C GLY A 273 -12.99 15.75 3.42
N ALA A 274 -12.28 14.66 3.69
CA ALA A 274 -12.75 13.26 3.69
C ALA A 274 -11.61 12.29 4.12
N ALA A 275 -10.34 12.72 4.00
CA ALA A 275 -9.18 11.84 4.03
C ALA A 275 -8.69 11.38 5.42
N ALA A 276 -9.05 12.09 6.50
CA ALA A 276 -8.48 11.81 7.83
C ALA A 276 -8.80 10.40 8.38
N ASN A 277 -10.01 9.88 8.15
CA ASN A 277 -10.39 8.55 8.71
C ASN A 277 -9.72 7.40 7.97
N SER A 278 -9.67 7.45 6.63
CA SER A 278 -9.03 6.40 5.83
C SER A 278 -7.51 6.39 6.00
N TRP A 279 -6.91 7.53 6.34
CA TRP A 279 -5.47 7.63 6.55
C TRP A 279 -5.05 6.89 7.83
N ASP A 280 -5.68 7.14 8.98
CA ASP A 280 -5.32 6.47 10.25
C ASP A 280 -5.60 4.95 10.21
N ALA A 281 -6.65 4.52 9.52
CA ALA A 281 -6.95 3.11 9.28
C ALA A 281 -5.85 2.39 8.51
N ALA A 282 -5.34 3.05 7.46
CA ALA A 282 -4.22 2.57 6.66
C ALA A 282 -2.89 2.52 7.44
N HIS A 283 -2.78 3.28 8.53
CA HIS A 283 -1.61 3.30 9.42
C HIS A 283 -1.79 2.43 10.67
N GLY A 284 -2.93 1.74 10.82
CA GLY A 284 -3.15 0.80 11.91
C GLY A 284 -3.48 1.47 13.24
N GLY A 285 -4.18 2.61 13.25
CA GLY A 285 -4.68 3.23 14.48
C GLY A 285 -5.68 2.35 15.26
N LEU A 286 -5.90 2.67 16.54
CA LEU A 286 -6.97 2.08 17.36
C LEU A 286 -8.36 2.47 16.82
N THR A 287 -9.39 1.74 17.21
CA THR A 287 -10.77 2.05 16.80
C THR A 287 -11.75 2.15 17.95
N PHE A 288 -12.68 3.11 17.79
CA PHE A 288 -13.95 3.16 18.47
C PHE A 288 -15.09 3.02 17.45
N GLN A 289 -15.95 2.03 17.58
CA GLN A 289 -17.07 1.86 16.66
C GLN A 289 -18.38 1.76 17.42
N GLU A 290 -19.34 2.64 17.11
CA GLU A 290 -20.74 2.45 17.48
C GLU A 290 -21.48 1.80 16.31
N ALA A 291 -22.16 0.69 16.59
CA ALA A 291 -23.00 -0.01 15.64
C ALA A 291 -24.33 -0.37 16.27
N LYS A 292 -25.40 -0.39 15.46
CA LYS A 292 -26.72 -0.76 15.94
C LYS A 292 -26.80 -2.28 15.95
N LEU A 293 -27.28 -2.85 17.04
CA LEU A 293 -27.57 -4.27 17.09
C LEU A 293 -28.69 -4.58 16.08
N GLY A 294 -28.38 -5.37 15.05
CA GLY A 294 -29.32 -5.74 13.99
C GLY A 294 -30.59 -6.42 14.54
N THR A 295 -31.64 -6.46 13.73
CA THR A 295 -32.89 -7.15 14.11
C THR A 295 -32.80 -8.66 13.90
N THR A 296 -31.77 -9.13 13.19
CA THR A 296 -31.54 -10.54 12.88
C THR A 296 -30.24 -11.08 13.48
N TYR A 297 -30.21 -12.40 13.74
CA TYR A 297 -29.03 -13.08 14.29
C TYR A 297 -27.82 -13.06 13.35
N SER A 298 -28.07 -13.14 12.04
CA SER A 298 -27.02 -13.08 11.01
C SER A 298 -26.30 -11.73 10.98
N GLU A 299 -27.02 -10.64 11.24
CA GLU A 299 -26.41 -9.29 11.27
C GLU A 299 -25.46 -9.13 12.45
N LEU A 300 -25.82 -9.60 13.65
CA LEU A 300 -24.94 -9.59 14.82
C LEU A 300 -23.66 -10.41 14.55
N ARG A 301 -23.81 -11.64 14.06
CA ARG A 301 -22.69 -12.52 13.74
C ARG A 301 -21.73 -11.87 12.73
N ASN A 302 -22.26 -11.34 11.63
CA ASN A 302 -21.45 -10.68 10.61
C ASN A 302 -20.75 -9.44 11.16
N LEU A 303 -21.43 -8.66 11.99
CA LEU A 303 -20.87 -7.45 12.60
C LEU A 303 -19.69 -7.79 13.53
N VAL A 304 -19.84 -8.79 14.41
CA VAL A 304 -18.76 -9.22 15.32
C VAL A 304 -17.56 -9.72 14.53
N VAL A 305 -17.77 -10.61 13.54
CA VAL A 305 -16.69 -11.12 12.70
C VAL A 305 -15.98 -9.98 11.96
N LYS A 306 -16.73 -9.00 11.42
CA LYS A 306 -16.16 -7.84 10.73
C LYS A 306 -15.36 -6.93 11.67
N SER A 307 -15.87 -6.61 12.85
CA SER A 307 -15.17 -5.75 13.84
C SER A 307 -13.88 -6.41 14.35
N VAL A 308 -13.92 -7.72 14.60
CA VAL A 308 -12.76 -8.50 15.04
C VAL A 308 -11.71 -8.64 13.94
N THR A 309 -12.15 -8.89 12.69
CA THR A 309 -11.24 -8.96 11.53
C THR A 309 -10.60 -7.61 11.23
N SER A 310 -11.38 -6.51 11.29
CA SER A 310 -10.86 -5.14 11.14
C SER A 310 -9.80 -4.82 12.19
N SER A 311 -10.02 -5.22 13.44
CA SER A 311 -9.05 -5.06 14.53
C SER A 311 -7.75 -5.83 14.27
N ALA A 312 -7.85 -7.08 13.80
CA ALA A 312 -6.69 -7.91 13.45
C ALA A 312 -5.88 -7.32 12.28
N SER A 313 -6.53 -6.82 11.23
CA SER A 313 -5.86 -6.16 10.11
C SER A 313 -5.10 -4.90 10.56
N ARG A 314 -5.63 -4.12 11.53
CA ARG A 314 -4.92 -2.96 12.09
C ARG A 314 -3.70 -3.37 12.92
N THR A 315 -3.83 -4.43 13.71
CA THR A 315 -2.66 -5.02 14.40
C THR A 315 -1.60 -5.47 13.39
N ALA A 316 -2.01 -6.06 12.26
CA ALA A 316 -1.08 -6.46 11.19
C ALA A 316 -0.32 -5.27 10.61
N VAL A 317 -1.00 -4.12 10.39
CA VAL A 317 -0.34 -2.89 9.95
C VAL A 317 0.73 -2.44 10.95
N ARG A 318 0.41 -2.36 12.24
CA ARG A 318 1.37 -1.96 13.28
C ARG A 318 2.58 -2.89 13.34
N LEU A 319 2.34 -4.20 13.31
CA LEU A 319 3.41 -5.21 13.34
C LEU A 319 4.32 -5.09 12.11
N THR A 320 3.74 -4.97 10.91
CA THR A 320 4.52 -4.85 9.66
C THR A 320 5.34 -3.55 9.61
N GLN A 321 4.79 -2.43 10.07
CA GLN A 321 5.50 -1.16 10.15
C GLN A 321 6.65 -1.19 11.17
N SER A 322 6.42 -1.79 12.36
CA SER A 322 7.46 -1.89 13.39
C SER A 322 8.70 -2.64 12.89
N MET A 323 8.50 -3.75 12.17
CA MET A 323 9.59 -4.53 11.57
C MET A 323 10.42 -3.72 10.56
N SER A 324 9.76 -2.86 9.77
CA SER A 324 10.45 -1.99 8.81
C SER A 324 11.33 -0.93 9.51
N ARG A 325 10.96 -0.49 10.73
CA ARG A 325 11.78 0.41 11.56
C ARG A 325 12.99 -0.32 12.15
N THR A 326 12.82 -1.55 12.64
CA THR A 326 13.91 -2.35 13.21
C THR A 326 14.94 -2.74 12.15
N ALA A 327 14.54 -3.01 10.90
CA ALA A 327 15.46 -3.27 9.80
C ALA A 327 16.36 -2.05 9.46
N CYS A 328 15.90 -0.83 9.73
CA CYS A 328 16.70 0.40 9.54
C CYS A 328 17.72 0.65 10.66
N LYS A 329 17.53 0.08 11.86
CA LYS A 329 18.48 0.15 12.98
C LYS A 329 19.33 -1.12 12.94
N GLY A 330 20.57 -1.01 12.45
CA GLY A 330 21.51 -2.14 12.33
C GLY A 330 21.57 -3.01 13.59
N SER A 331 21.66 -4.33 13.40
CA SER A 331 21.56 -5.37 14.43
C SER A 331 22.37 -5.07 15.70
N ALA A 332 21.66 -4.84 16.82
CA ALA A 332 22.17 -5.12 18.15
C ALA A 332 21.41 -6.32 18.71
N ALA A 333 22.16 -7.24 19.33
CA ALA A 333 21.73 -8.59 19.68
C ALA A 333 20.46 -8.65 20.55
N MET A 334 19.62 -9.64 20.25
CA MET A 334 18.39 -9.97 20.96
C MET A 334 18.74 -11.04 22.00
N ASP A 335 18.56 -10.76 23.30
CA ASP A 335 18.65 -11.77 24.36
C ASP A 335 17.47 -11.66 25.34
N SER A 336 16.86 -12.83 25.58
CA SER A 336 15.85 -13.24 26.57
C SER A 336 14.35 -12.82 26.45
N PRO A 337 13.40 -13.79 26.56
CA PRO A 337 11.95 -13.56 26.49
C PRO A 337 11.30 -13.57 27.89
N SER A 338 10.97 -12.40 28.42
CA SER A 338 9.97 -12.29 29.50
C SER A 338 9.48 -10.85 29.60
N HIS A 339 8.16 -10.71 29.73
CA HIS A 339 7.37 -9.47 29.77
C HIS A 339 6.97 -8.88 28.41
N LEU A 340 5.68 -9.06 28.09
CA LEU A 340 4.89 -8.34 27.09
C LEU A 340 4.84 -6.84 27.46
N ALA A 341 5.93 -6.12 27.21
CA ALA A 341 5.93 -4.67 27.28
C ALA A 341 5.14 -4.12 26.09
N ALA A 342 4.32 -3.10 26.37
CA ALA A 342 3.65 -2.30 25.36
C ALA A 342 4.65 -1.89 24.28
N ILE A 343 4.27 -2.06 23.01
CA ILE A 343 5.01 -1.45 21.90
C ILE A 343 4.90 0.04 22.14
N ASP A 344 5.94 0.66 22.68
CA ASP A 344 6.00 2.11 22.87
C ASP A 344 5.93 2.77 21.49
N GLU A 345 4.88 3.54 21.25
CA GLU A 345 4.77 4.43 20.09
C GLU A 345 5.08 5.85 20.54
N ASP A 346 6.16 6.06 21.27
CA ASP A 346 6.64 7.40 21.60
C ASP A 346 8.15 7.39 21.73
N GLU A 347 8.86 7.57 20.61
CA GLU A 347 10.02 8.46 20.56
C GLU A 347 10.07 9.05 19.15
N ALA A 348 9.73 10.34 19.06
CA ALA A 348 10.10 11.18 17.94
C ALA A 348 11.65 11.25 17.88
N ASP A 349 12.26 10.30 17.16
CA ASP A 349 13.70 10.25 16.93
C ASP A 349 14.15 11.55 16.21
N ALA A 350 14.84 12.40 16.98
CA ALA A 350 15.68 13.55 16.63
C ALA A 350 15.03 14.73 15.89
N GLU A 351 15.27 15.94 16.41
CA GLU A 351 14.92 17.25 15.85
C GLU A 351 15.20 17.36 14.33
N GLU A 352 14.20 17.01 13.51
CA GLU A 352 14.21 17.33 12.09
C GLU A 352 13.93 18.83 11.93
N ARG A 353 14.77 19.54 11.17
CA ARG A 353 14.36 20.87 10.68
C ARG A 353 13.08 20.67 9.86
N PRO A 354 11.96 21.31 10.24
CA PRO A 354 10.71 21.14 9.52
C PRO A 354 10.93 21.59 8.07
N ILE A 355 10.72 20.67 7.13
CA ILE A 355 10.75 21.00 5.71
C ILE A 355 9.51 21.86 5.45
N THR A 356 9.72 23.08 4.96
CA THR A 356 8.60 23.95 4.57
C THR A 356 7.99 23.41 3.29
N LEU A 357 6.78 22.87 3.41
CA LEU A 357 6.00 22.42 2.26
C LEU A 357 5.42 23.61 1.48
N GLU A 358 5.25 23.42 0.18
CA GLU A 358 4.57 24.39 -0.67
C GLU A 358 3.10 24.49 -0.25
N ALA A 359 2.66 25.71 0.07
CA ALA A 359 1.32 25.97 0.58
C ALA A 359 0.32 26.32 -0.53
N VAL A 360 0.82 26.64 -1.72
CA VAL A 360 0.01 27.05 -2.88
C VAL A 360 -0.09 25.89 -3.88
N GLY A 361 -1.25 25.77 -4.54
CA GLY A 361 -1.43 24.83 -5.64
C GLY A 361 -0.43 25.05 -6.79
N PRO A 362 -0.27 24.07 -7.69
CA PRO A 362 0.75 24.13 -8.71
C PRO A 362 0.44 25.17 -9.80
N GLU A 363 1.39 26.09 -10.04
CA GLU A 363 1.30 27.10 -11.10
C GLU A 363 2.15 26.70 -12.32
N TRP A 364 1.70 25.66 -13.03
CA TRP A 364 2.46 25.01 -14.09
C TRP A 364 2.97 25.94 -15.20
N ASP A 365 2.18 26.97 -15.54
CA ASP A 365 2.42 27.85 -16.68
C ASP A 365 2.98 29.22 -16.26
N THR A 366 3.20 29.47 -14.96
CA THR A 366 3.82 30.70 -14.47
C THR A 366 5.34 30.68 -14.73
N PRO A 367 5.90 31.65 -15.50
CA PRO A 367 7.33 31.70 -15.77
C PRO A 367 8.17 31.79 -14.49
N GLY A 368 9.20 30.95 -14.39
CA GLY A 368 10.11 30.93 -13.23
C GLY A 368 9.55 30.24 -11.98
N TRP A 369 8.30 29.74 -11.99
CA TRP A 369 7.74 29.03 -10.84
C TRP A 369 8.46 27.69 -10.57
N LEU A 370 8.75 26.93 -11.64
CA LEU A 370 9.74 25.84 -11.62
C LEU A 370 11.15 26.46 -11.65
N ASP A 371 11.70 26.71 -10.47
CA ASP A 371 12.88 27.54 -10.22
C ASP A 371 14.22 26.79 -10.25
N GLU A 372 14.19 25.47 -10.36
CA GLU A 372 15.38 24.62 -10.42
C GLU A 372 15.43 23.87 -11.76
N THR A 373 16.59 23.85 -12.43
CA THR A 373 16.82 23.05 -13.65
C THR A 373 17.87 21.98 -13.38
N LEU A 374 17.53 20.74 -13.70
CA LEU A 374 18.38 19.57 -13.51
C LEU A 374 18.63 18.87 -14.85
N HIS A 375 19.88 18.52 -15.11
CA HIS A 375 20.27 17.60 -16.17
C HIS A 375 20.48 16.23 -15.55
N LEU A 376 19.63 15.29 -15.93
CA LEU A 376 19.50 14.00 -15.29
C LEU A 376 19.68 12.90 -16.32
N GLU A 377 20.41 11.88 -15.94
CA GLU A 377 20.50 10.63 -16.69
C GLU A 377 19.92 9.50 -15.84
N GLY A 378 19.46 8.45 -16.47
CA GLY A 378 18.86 7.35 -15.74
C GLY A 378 18.22 6.32 -16.63
N PHE A 379 17.15 5.72 -16.12
CA PHE A 379 16.47 4.62 -16.77
C PHE A 379 14.97 4.77 -16.64
N SER A 380 14.25 4.45 -17.72
CA SER A 380 12.81 4.22 -17.69
C SER A 380 12.49 2.78 -18.09
N PRO A 381 11.40 2.21 -17.59
CA PRO A 381 10.94 0.92 -18.06
C PRO A 381 10.34 1.05 -19.45
N ASP A 382 10.58 0.03 -20.28
CA ASP A 382 9.98 -0.12 -21.59
C ASP A 382 8.87 -1.17 -21.50
N VAL A 383 7.66 -0.68 -21.20
CA VAL A 383 6.46 -1.51 -21.04
C VAL A 383 5.99 -1.93 -22.43
N ALA A 384 6.63 -2.94 -23.01
CA ALA A 384 6.17 -3.51 -24.28
C ALA A 384 4.84 -4.25 -24.06
N HIS A 385 3.95 -4.23 -25.06
CA HIS A 385 2.70 -5.00 -25.05
C HIS A 385 2.83 -6.16 -26.04
N GLY A 386 2.50 -7.37 -25.60
CA GLY A 386 2.62 -8.57 -26.40
C GLY A 386 2.11 -9.80 -25.65
N VAL A 387 1.69 -10.81 -26.41
CA VAL A 387 1.02 -12.03 -25.92
C VAL A 387 1.81 -12.75 -24.81
N SER A 388 3.14 -12.70 -24.85
CA SER A 388 4.02 -13.33 -23.85
C SER A 388 4.70 -12.35 -22.89
N THR A 389 4.42 -11.05 -22.99
CA THR A 389 5.22 -10.04 -22.27
C THR A 389 5.06 -10.19 -20.76
N LEU A 390 3.82 -10.21 -20.26
CA LEU A 390 3.58 -10.40 -18.84
C LEU A 390 4.12 -11.76 -18.37
N ASN A 391 4.03 -12.80 -19.22
CA ASN A 391 4.56 -14.10 -18.84
C ASN A 391 6.05 -14.06 -18.55
N ASN A 392 6.82 -13.46 -19.45
CA ASN A 392 8.26 -13.31 -19.28
C ASN A 392 8.60 -12.44 -18.05
N MET A 393 7.79 -11.43 -17.76
CA MET A 393 7.98 -10.56 -16.59
C MET A 393 7.70 -11.27 -15.27
N MET A 394 6.77 -12.24 -15.26
CA MET A 394 6.52 -13.07 -14.07
C MET A 394 7.63 -14.08 -13.82
N ASP A 395 8.17 -14.69 -14.88
CA ASP A 395 9.28 -15.65 -14.80
C ASP A 395 10.57 -15.00 -14.26
N HIS A 396 11.01 -13.92 -14.91
CA HIS A 396 12.31 -13.30 -14.63
C HIS A 396 12.25 -11.77 -14.66
N ASP A 397 12.76 -11.13 -13.60
CA ASP A 397 12.87 -9.66 -13.51
C ASP A 397 13.70 -9.04 -14.66
N ASP A 398 14.63 -9.81 -15.23
CA ASP A 398 15.44 -9.37 -16.36
C ASP A 398 14.64 -9.15 -17.65
N SER A 399 13.45 -9.73 -17.74
CA SER A 399 12.48 -9.53 -18.81
C SER A 399 11.84 -8.13 -18.76
N ILE A 400 11.91 -7.45 -17.61
CA ILE A 400 11.50 -6.05 -17.47
C ILE A 400 12.57 -5.19 -18.15
N ARG A 401 12.28 -4.78 -19.38
CA ARG A 401 13.22 -4.03 -20.21
C ARG A 401 13.38 -2.62 -19.67
N LEU A 402 14.63 -2.19 -19.52
CA LEU A 402 15.00 -0.84 -19.15
C LEU A 402 15.62 -0.13 -20.34
N ARG A 403 15.36 1.16 -20.50
CA ARG A 403 15.98 2.01 -21.50
C ARG A 403 16.70 3.15 -20.80
N PRO A 404 17.94 3.45 -21.22
CA PRO A 404 18.65 4.61 -20.71
C PRO A 404 17.94 5.86 -21.23
N ILE A 405 17.86 6.87 -20.38
CA ILE A 405 17.23 8.15 -20.69
C ILE A 405 18.12 9.30 -20.21
N GLU A 406 18.11 10.38 -20.97
CA GLU A 406 18.69 11.67 -20.58
C GLU A 406 17.58 12.72 -20.66
N LEU A 407 17.35 13.43 -19.56
CA LEU A 407 16.29 14.39 -19.42
C LEU A 407 16.82 15.69 -18.85
N THR A 408 16.30 16.80 -19.37
CA THR A 408 16.38 18.10 -18.69
C THR A 408 15.05 18.34 -18.01
N ILE A 409 15.06 18.50 -16.69
CA ILE A 409 13.87 18.66 -15.86
C ILE A 409 13.89 20.02 -15.20
N ARG A 410 12.77 20.74 -15.30
CA ARG A 410 12.49 21.94 -14.52
C ARG A 410 11.62 21.53 -13.33
N LYS A 411 12.05 21.87 -12.12
CA LYS A 411 11.49 21.39 -10.85
C LYS A 411 11.24 22.58 -9.93
N ARG A 412 10.24 22.43 -9.06
CA ARG A 412 10.02 23.31 -7.91
C ARG A 412 10.97 22.96 -6.76
N SER A 413 11.74 23.92 -6.28
CA SER A 413 12.70 23.74 -5.18
C SER A 413 12.02 23.35 -3.86
N ARG A 414 10.83 23.91 -3.60
CA ARG A 414 9.99 23.58 -2.44
C ARG A 414 9.12 22.35 -2.72
N PRO A 415 9.23 21.26 -1.94
CA PRO A 415 8.36 20.10 -2.09
C PRO A 415 6.92 20.43 -1.64
N PHE A 416 5.92 19.85 -2.29
CA PHE A 416 4.51 20.03 -1.93
C PHE A 416 3.99 18.94 -1.00
N ALA A 417 4.66 17.79 -0.96
CA ALA A 417 4.32 16.69 -0.07
C ALA A 417 5.57 16.02 0.49
N GLN A 418 5.42 15.42 1.66
CA GLN A 418 6.46 14.68 2.35
C GLN A 418 5.89 13.36 2.86
N GLY A 419 6.59 12.26 2.59
CA GLY A 419 6.34 10.96 3.21
C GLY A 419 7.45 10.59 4.19
N ALA A 420 7.37 9.38 4.75
CA ALA A 420 8.34 8.90 5.74
C ALA A 420 9.80 8.89 5.24
N MET A 421 10.01 8.65 3.93
CA MET A 421 11.34 8.46 3.33
C MET A 421 11.67 9.41 2.18
N ARG A 422 10.68 10.05 1.57
CA ARG A 422 10.83 10.84 0.33
C ARG A 422 10.06 12.16 0.41
N THR A 423 10.55 13.17 -0.29
CA THR A 423 9.83 14.42 -0.55
C THR A 423 9.41 14.47 -2.01
N ALA A 424 8.25 15.06 -2.30
CA ALA A 424 7.70 15.18 -3.65
C ALA A 424 7.68 16.66 -4.10
N SER A 425 8.27 16.94 -5.26
CA SER A 425 8.32 18.27 -5.88
C SER A 425 7.66 18.25 -7.26
N TYR A 426 6.96 19.32 -7.61
CA TYR A 426 6.40 19.50 -8.95
C TYR A 426 7.50 19.64 -10.01
N ALA A 427 7.29 19.08 -11.19
CA ALA A 427 8.26 19.13 -12.28
C ALA A 427 7.63 19.05 -13.68
N ARG A 428 8.40 19.51 -14.69
CA ARG A 428 8.16 19.32 -16.12
C ARG A 428 9.47 18.93 -16.81
N THR A 429 9.38 18.13 -17.88
CA THR A 429 10.53 17.93 -18.77
C THR A 429 10.67 19.10 -19.74
N ALA A 430 11.83 19.23 -20.39
CA ALA A 430 12.13 20.38 -21.26
C ALA A 430 11.27 20.43 -22.53
N SER A 431 10.85 19.27 -23.04
CA SER A 431 10.18 19.13 -24.34
C SER A 431 8.75 18.59 -24.23
N SER A 432 8.09 18.78 -23.09
CA SER A 432 6.71 18.34 -22.86
C SER A 432 5.95 19.32 -21.95
N ASP A 433 4.63 19.42 -22.17
CA ASP A 433 3.71 20.06 -21.22
C ASP A 433 3.28 19.13 -20.08
N GLY A 434 3.73 17.87 -20.13
CA GLY A 434 3.44 16.82 -19.16
C GLY A 434 3.79 17.25 -17.75
N ARG A 435 2.86 17.03 -16.82
CA ARG A 435 3.02 17.33 -15.40
C ARG A 435 3.62 16.13 -14.70
N PHE A 436 4.70 16.33 -13.96
CA PHE A 436 5.43 15.28 -13.28
C PHE A 436 5.70 15.63 -11.82
N VAL A 437 6.07 14.60 -11.07
CA VAL A 437 6.54 14.67 -9.69
C VAL A 437 7.94 14.09 -9.63
N VAL A 438 8.85 14.83 -9.00
CA VAL A 438 10.20 14.37 -8.66
C VAL A 438 10.19 13.95 -7.19
N LYS A 439 10.49 12.68 -6.90
CA LYS A 439 10.60 12.15 -5.53
C LYS A 439 12.06 11.93 -5.15
N SER A 440 12.53 12.67 -4.15
CA SER A 440 13.91 12.63 -3.65
C SER A 440 13.99 11.98 -2.26
N PHE A 441 15.04 11.20 -1.99
CA PHE A 441 15.29 10.65 -0.66
C PHE A 441 15.78 11.70 0.34
N ARG A 442 15.47 11.48 1.62
CA ARG A 442 15.94 12.31 2.73
C ARG A 442 17.40 11.97 3.09
N GLN A 443 18.21 12.98 3.36
CA GLN A 443 19.69 12.88 3.48
C GLN A 443 20.23 11.96 4.62
N HIS A 444 19.43 11.58 5.62
CA HIS A 444 19.95 10.97 6.86
C HIS A 444 19.37 9.59 7.26
N ARG A 445 18.47 8.97 6.48
CA ARG A 445 18.10 7.56 6.69
C ARG A 445 18.86 6.71 5.67
N GLY A 446 19.70 5.81 6.16
CA GLY A 446 20.72 5.03 5.44
C GLY A 446 20.53 4.93 3.92
N ALA A 447 21.56 5.31 3.16
CA ALA A 447 21.53 5.50 1.71
C ALA A 447 20.79 4.38 0.96
N ARG A 448 19.47 4.54 0.74
CA ARG A 448 18.76 3.75 -0.27
C ARG A 448 19.41 4.08 -1.60
N ARG A 449 20.17 3.12 -2.09
CA ARG A 449 20.94 3.19 -3.34
C ARG A 449 19.99 3.12 -4.53
N LEU A 450 20.51 3.44 -5.71
CA LEU A 450 19.84 3.28 -7.01
C LEU A 450 19.10 1.93 -7.16
N ALA A 451 19.64 0.86 -6.56
CA ALA A 451 19.04 -0.45 -6.43
C ALA A 451 17.58 -0.45 -5.90
N HIS A 452 17.25 0.35 -4.88
CA HIS A 452 15.90 0.38 -4.31
C HIS A 452 14.91 1.03 -5.27
N LEU A 453 15.29 2.14 -5.91
CA LEU A 453 14.45 2.78 -6.92
C LEU A 453 14.24 1.85 -8.12
N ALA A 454 15.28 1.10 -8.51
CA ALA A 454 15.17 0.14 -9.59
C ALA A 454 14.23 -1.02 -9.25
N GLU A 455 14.22 -1.47 -8.00
CA GLU A 455 13.25 -2.47 -7.53
C GLU A 455 11.81 -1.90 -7.52
N ASP A 456 11.60 -0.70 -6.97
CA ASP A 456 10.30 0.00 -7.00
C ASP A 456 9.78 0.16 -8.44
N MET A 457 10.66 0.60 -9.35
CA MET A 457 10.34 0.73 -10.78
C MET A 457 9.93 -0.61 -11.40
N ARG A 458 10.64 -1.71 -11.08
CA ARG A 458 10.30 -3.06 -11.59
C ARG A 458 8.95 -3.54 -11.07
N ILE A 459 8.69 -3.37 -9.77
CA ILE A 459 7.41 -3.70 -9.14
C ILE A 459 6.27 -2.98 -9.87
N GLN A 460 6.40 -1.67 -10.03
CA GLN A 460 5.37 -0.86 -10.66
C GLN A 460 5.16 -1.22 -12.15
N THR A 461 6.25 -1.55 -12.85
CA THR A 461 6.19 -2.01 -14.25
C THR A 461 5.48 -3.36 -14.37
N LEU A 462 5.73 -4.30 -13.44
CA LEU A 462 5.03 -5.58 -13.39
C LEU A 462 3.55 -5.42 -13.09
N CYS A 463 3.18 -4.57 -12.12
CA CYS A 463 1.78 -4.23 -11.85
C CYS A 463 1.07 -3.66 -13.09
N LYS A 464 1.77 -2.82 -13.86
CA LYS A 464 1.25 -2.29 -15.12
C LYS A 464 1.05 -3.38 -16.18
N GLY A 465 1.94 -4.37 -16.24
CA GLY A 465 1.77 -5.55 -17.09
C GLY A 465 0.51 -6.35 -16.74
N PHE A 466 0.23 -6.55 -15.44
CA PHE A 466 -1.04 -7.13 -15.00
C PHE A 466 -2.26 -6.26 -15.39
N ALA A 467 -2.15 -4.94 -15.22
CA ALA A 467 -3.24 -4.01 -15.55
C ALA A 467 -3.59 -4.02 -17.05
N LEU A 468 -2.59 -4.19 -17.93
CA LEU A 468 -2.83 -4.36 -19.37
C LEU A 468 -3.72 -5.56 -19.67
N GLU A 469 -3.45 -6.73 -19.07
CA GLU A 469 -4.32 -7.89 -19.29
C GLU A 469 -5.67 -7.74 -18.60
N PHE A 470 -5.69 -7.23 -17.37
CA PHE A 470 -6.92 -7.04 -16.63
C PHE A 470 -7.89 -6.16 -17.42
N ASN A 471 -7.42 -5.01 -17.92
CA ASN A 471 -8.23 -4.10 -18.74
C ASN A 471 -8.65 -4.70 -20.09
N ALA A 472 -7.88 -5.65 -20.64
CA ALA A 472 -8.28 -6.36 -21.84
C ALA A 472 -9.43 -7.36 -21.60
N LEU A 473 -9.58 -7.83 -20.35
CA LEU A 473 -10.58 -8.81 -19.93
C LEU A 473 -11.81 -8.19 -19.28
N THR A 474 -11.69 -6.97 -18.77
CA THR A 474 -12.79 -6.22 -18.16
C THR A 474 -13.31 -5.13 -19.10
N ARG A 475 -14.45 -4.53 -18.73
CA ARG A 475 -15.00 -3.35 -19.41
C ARG A 475 -14.19 -2.10 -19.08
N ASP A 476 -14.26 -1.10 -19.95
CA ASP A 476 -13.61 0.21 -19.76
C ASP A 476 -13.97 0.85 -18.42
N GLU A 477 -15.18 0.65 -17.90
CA GLU A 477 -15.64 1.17 -16.60
C GLU A 477 -14.85 0.63 -15.39
N HIS A 478 -14.20 -0.53 -15.53
CA HIS A 478 -13.38 -1.16 -14.49
C HIS A 478 -11.87 -1.00 -14.72
N SER A 479 -11.47 -0.23 -15.74
CA SER A 479 -10.07 -0.10 -16.14
C SER A 479 -9.19 0.43 -14.99
N ILE A 480 -8.01 -0.18 -14.82
CA ILE A 480 -6.99 0.24 -13.86
C ILE A 480 -5.73 0.64 -14.62
N ASP A 481 -5.06 1.69 -14.18
CA ASP A 481 -3.75 2.03 -14.70
C ASP A 481 -2.74 2.23 -13.57
N PHE A 482 -1.47 1.90 -13.81
CA PHE A 482 -0.36 2.25 -12.93
C PHE A 482 0.53 3.27 -13.64
N ILE A 483 0.94 4.32 -12.92
CA ILE A 483 1.88 5.29 -13.51
C ILE A 483 3.21 4.61 -13.83
N VAL A 484 4.01 5.24 -14.69
CA VAL A 484 5.38 4.78 -14.97
C VAL A 484 6.35 5.60 -14.13
N THR A 485 7.30 4.92 -13.48
CA THR A 485 8.35 5.55 -12.69
C THR A 485 9.67 5.41 -13.42
N ALA A 486 10.37 6.52 -13.62
CA ALA A 486 11.75 6.54 -14.10
C ALA A 486 12.72 6.77 -12.93
N CYS A 487 13.86 6.10 -12.95
CA CYS A 487 14.94 6.30 -11.97
C CYS A 487 16.00 7.21 -12.58
N LEU A 488 16.29 8.33 -11.93
CA LEU A 488 17.19 9.37 -12.43
C LEU A 488 18.30 9.65 -11.43
N ARG A 489 19.44 10.13 -11.92
CA ARG A 489 20.56 10.60 -11.11
C ARG A 489 21.09 11.94 -11.60
N ALA A 490 21.47 12.78 -10.64
CA ALA A 490 22.33 13.95 -10.83
C ALA A 490 23.59 13.77 -9.97
N GLY A 491 24.72 13.46 -10.60
CA GLY A 491 25.94 13.11 -9.86
C GLY A 491 25.74 11.90 -8.94
N LYS A 492 25.81 12.11 -7.62
CA LYS A 492 25.60 11.07 -6.59
C LYS A 492 24.18 11.03 -6.02
N ALA A 493 23.31 11.96 -6.40
CA ALA A 493 21.94 12.05 -5.90
C ALA A 493 21.00 11.26 -6.81
N TYR A 494 20.17 10.41 -6.21
CA TYR A 494 19.17 9.60 -6.91
C TYR A 494 17.77 10.12 -6.64
N THR A 495 16.95 10.15 -7.67
CA THR A 495 15.55 10.58 -7.62
C THR A 495 14.70 9.70 -8.51
N SER A 496 13.40 9.64 -8.26
CA SER A 496 12.45 9.14 -9.25
C SER A 496 11.66 10.26 -9.89
N LEU A 497 11.22 10.03 -11.13
CA LEU A 497 10.30 10.88 -11.88
C LEU A 497 9.07 10.06 -12.23
N GLU A 498 7.89 10.60 -11.95
CA GLU A 498 6.61 9.94 -12.21
C GLU A 498 5.56 10.97 -12.64
N PRO A 499 4.53 10.59 -13.44
CA PRO A 499 3.41 11.46 -13.77
C PRO A 499 2.72 12.05 -12.54
N TYR A 500 2.39 13.33 -12.60
CA TYR A 500 1.51 13.97 -11.61
C TYR A 500 0.07 13.49 -11.81
N ILE A 501 -0.55 13.01 -10.74
CA ILE A 501 -1.96 12.59 -10.72
C ILE A 501 -2.77 13.60 -9.89
N GLU A 502 -3.71 14.27 -10.55
CA GLU A 502 -4.51 15.35 -9.96
C GLU A 502 -5.83 14.81 -9.40
N GLY A 503 -6.09 15.04 -8.12
CA GLY A 503 -7.35 14.72 -7.47
C GLY A 503 -7.17 14.19 -6.04
N THR A 504 -8.24 13.59 -5.50
CA THR A 504 -8.22 13.05 -4.14
C THR A 504 -7.54 11.69 -4.10
N TYR A 505 -6.50 11.58 -3.29
CA TYR A 505 -5.78 10.33 -3.09
C TYR A 505 -6.61 9.36 -2.25
N VAL A 506 -6.77 8.13 -2.74
CA VAL A 506 -7.51 7.05 -2.08
C VAL A 506 -6.62 5.80 -2.00
N LYS A 507 -6.63 5.16 -0.83
CA LYS A 507 -6.04 3.83 -0.63
C LYS A 507 -7.17 2.81 -0.56
N TYR A 508 -7.23 1.90 -1.53
CA TYR A 508 -8.31 0.93 -1.69
C TYR A 508 -8.07 -0.35 -0.87
N ASN A 509 -6.82 -0.79 -0.81
CA ASN A 509 -6.36 -1.83 0.10
C ASN A 509 -4.91 -1.57 0.51
N ASN A 510 -4.40 -2.33 1.47
CA ASN A 510 -2.99 -2.29 1.82
C ASN A 510 -2.31 -3.66 1.63
N ASN A 511 -1.04 -3.74 2.01
CA ASN A 511 -0.25 -4.96 1.93
C ASN A 511 -0.44 -5.95 3.12
N SER A 512 -1.34 -5.67 4.06
CA SER A 512 -1.54 -6.45 5.31
C SER A 512 -3.02 -6.68 5.65
N GLY A 513 -3.89 -6.69 4.64
CA GLY A 513 -5.29 -7.15 4.76
C GLY A 513 -6.31 -6.07 5.13
N TYR A 514 -5.94 -4.79 5.12
CA TYR A 514 -6.91 -3.69 5.17
C TYR A 514 -7.60 -3.53 3.81
N VAL A 515 -8.92 -3.38 3.86
CA VAL A 515 -9.77 -3.02 2.71
C VAL A 515 -10.52 -1.75 3.10
N ASN A 516 -10.47 -0.74 2.24
CA ASN A 516 -11.21 0.49 2.47
C ASN A 516 -12.68 0.26 2.11
N HIS A 517 -13.57 0.46 3.07
CA HIS A 517 -15.02 0.40 2.87
C HIS A 517 -15.67 1.78 2.86
N ASP A 518 -14.95 2.82 3.27
CA ASP A 518 -15.44 4.19 3.45
C ASP A 518 -15.02 5.08 2.29
N ILE A 519 -15.40 4.65 1.09
CA ILE A 519 -14.98 5.25 -0.18
C ILE A 519 -16.08 6.18 -0.67
N PRO A 520 -15.77 7.34 -1.26
CA PRO A 520 -16.79 8.19 -1.87
C PRO A 520 -17.69 7.39 -2.81
N ALA A 521 -19.00 7.66 -2.79
CA ALA A 521 -19.98 6.88 -3.56
C ALA A 521 -19.67 6.79 -5.07
N GLY A 522 -18.97 7.78 -5.63
CA GLY A 522 -18.51 7.79 -7.03
C GLY A 522 -17.40 6.78 -7.35
N ASP A 523 -16.71 6.25 -6.34
CA ASP A 523 -15.56 5.35 -6.49
C ASP A 523 -15.85 3.90 -6.05
N ALA A 524 -17.08 3.62 -5.60
CA ALA A 524 -17.46 2.30 -5.08
C ALA A 524 -17.28 1.18 -6.12
N GLU A 525 -17.65 1.44 -7.37
CA GLU A 525 -17.45 0.51 -8.49
C GLU A 525 -15.97 0.28 -8.77
N PHE A 526 -15.17 1.34 -8.76
CA PHE A 526 -13.72 1.21 -8.95
C PHE A 526 -13.06 0.43 -7.82
N ASN A 527 -13.52 0.57 -6.58
CA ASN A 527 -12.99 -0.24 -5.49
C ASN A 527 -13.24 -1.74 -5.70
N GLN A 528 -14.41 -2.14 -6.22
CA GLN A 528 -14.63 -3.53 -6.58
C GLN A 528 -13.64 -4.00 -7.64
N ALA A 529 -13.33 -3.15 -8.64
CA ALA A 529 -12.30 -3.44 -9.63
C ALA A 529 -10.92 -3.58 -8.99
N ALA A 530 -10.55 -2.72 -8.03
CA ALA A 530 -9.29 -2.79 -7.30
C ALA A 530 -9.14 -4.10 -6.50
N GLN A 531 -10.18 -4.54 -5.78
CA GLN A 531 -10.13 -5.82 -5.06
C GLN A 531 -10.07 -7.01 -6.04
N ALA A 532 -10.86 -6.96 -7.12
CA ALA A 532 -10.83 -7.98 -8.16
C ALA A 532 -9.48 -8.05 -8.89
N PHE A 533 -8.80 -6.91 -9.09
CA PHE A 533 -7.47 -6.86 -9.69
C PHE A 533 -6.43 -7.55 -8.82
N SER A 534 -6.45 -7.30 -7.50
CA SER A 534 -5.56 -7.98 -6.56
C SER A 534 -5.76 -9.51 -6.64
N HIS A 535 -7.02 -9.98 -6.62
CA HIS A 535 -7.36 -11.40 -6.78
C HIS A 535 -6.95 -11.95 -8.15
N PHE A 536 -7.19 -11.20 -9.21
CA PHE A 536 -6.80 -11.55 -10.57
C PHE A 536 -5.30 -11.76 -10.66
N THR A 537 -4.47 -10.92 -10.04
CA THR A 537 -3.00 -11.10 -10.10
C THR A 537 -2.54 -12.40 -9.45
N PHE A 538 -3.20 -12.82 -8.36
CA PHE A 538 -2.96 -14.10 -7.70
C PHE A 538 -3.38 -15.29 -8.57
N GLU A 539 -4.58 -15.22 -9.16
CA GLU A 539 -5.09 -16.27 -10.04
C GLU A 539 -4.25 -16.37 -11.31
N ARG A 540 -3.96 -15.22 -11.93
CA ARG A 540 -3.19 -15.12 -13.17
C ARG A 540 -1.79 -15.63 -12.98
N SER A 541 -1.15 -15.34 -11.84
CA SER A 541 0.20 -15.80 -11.46
C SER A 541 0.28 -17.27 -11.00
N CYS A 542 -0.84 -18.02 -11.04
CA CYS A 542 -0.96 -19.35 -10.45
C CYS A 542 -0.49 -19.40 -8.98
N GLY A 543 -0.82 -18.37 -8.20
CA GLY A 543 -0.52 -18.29 -6.77
C GLY A 543 0.91 -17.88 -6.41
N HIS A 544 1.72 -17.42 -7.37
CA HIS A 544 3.11 -17.02 -7.12
C HIS A 544 3.29 -15.55 -6.74
N LEU A 545 2.36 -14.69 -7.15
CA LEU A 545 2.41 -13.24 -6.98
C LEU A 545 1.05 -12.69 -6.58
N LEU A 546 1.02 -11.68 -5.71
CA LEU A 546 -0.20 -10.94 -5.39
C LEU A 546 0.11 -9.44 -5.33
N VAL A 547 -0.51 -8.67 -6.21
CA VAL A 547 -0.44 -7.21 -6.19
C VAL A 547 -1.42 -6.68 -5.14
N CYS A 548 -0.95 -5.79 -4.28
CA CYS A 548 -1.73 -5.13 -3.24
C CYS A 548 -1.19 -3.71 -3.00
N ASP A 549 -1.62 -3.07 -1.90
CA ASP A 549 -1.33 -1.66 -1.63
C ASP A 549 -1.83 -0.75 -2.76
N LEU A 550 -3.05 -1.04 -3.24
CA LEU A 550 -3.67 -0.30 -4.34
C LEU A 550 -4.10 1.08 -3.87
N GLN A 551 -3.41 2.10 -4.37
CA GLN A 551 -3.60 3.48 -3.95
C GLN A 551 -3.29 4.46 -5.10
N GLY A 552 -3.99 5.59 -5.14
CA GLY A 552 -3.82 6.58 -6.21
C GLY A 552 -5.01 7.53 -6.31
N VAL A 553 -5.26 8.03 -7.52
CA VAL A 553 -6.34 8.99 -7.78
C VAL A 553 -7.24 8.45 -8.89
N GLY A 554 -8.52 8.27 -8.56
CA GLY A 554 -9.48 7.62 -9.45
C GLY A 554 -8.94 6.27 -9.92
N ARG A 555 -8.80 6.13 -11.25
CA ARG A 555 -8.35 4.88 -11.91
C ARG A 555 -6.84 4.73 -12.07
N VAL A 556 -6.07 5.74 -11.68
CA VAL A 556 -4.62 5.79 -11.86
C VAL A 556 -3.94 5.59 -10.52
N LEU A 557 -3.23 4.47 -10.40
CA LEU A 557 -2.60 3.98 -9.18
C LEU A 557 -1.08 4.17 -9.20
N THR A 558 -0.47 4.21 -8.02
CA THR A 558 0.97 4.39 -7.80
C THR A 558 1.44 3.68 -6.54
N ASP A 559 2.76 3.50 -6.43
CA ASP A 559 3.44 2.88 -5.29
C ASP A 559 2.79 1.54 -4.81
N PRO A 560 2.54 0.55 -5.71
CA PRO A 560 1.96 -0.74 -5.31
C PRO A 560 2.98 -1.64 -4.59
N ALA A 561 2.47 -2.66 -3.90
CA ALA A 561 3.27 -3.74 -3.33
C ALA A 561 3.00 -5.09 -4.02
N ILE A 562 3.99 -5.98 -4.02
CA ILE A 562 3.84 -7.35 -4.50
C ILE A 562 4.30 -8.32 -3.40
N HIS A 563 3.41 -9.22 -3.02
CA HIS A 563 3.76 -10.41 -2.25
C HIS A 563 4.18 -11.52 -3.19
N THR A 564 5.21 -12.29 -2.84
CA THR A 564 5.69 -13.40 -3.67
C THR A 564 6.16 -14.61 -2.86
N LEU A 565 5.96 -15.81 -3.40
CA LEU A 565 6.54 -17.05 -2.84
C LEU A 565 8.06 -17.11 -3.02
N ASP A 566 8.61 -16.44 -4.02
CA ASP A 566 10.06 -16.39 -4.22
C ASP A 566 10.69 -15.43 -3.22
N ARG A 567 11.30 -15.99 -2.16
CA ARG A 567 11.99 -15.23 -1.11
C ARG A 567 13.20 -14.44 -1.64
N ASN A 568 13.66 -14.69 -2.86
CA ASN A 568 14.76 -13.96 -3.47
C ASN A 568 14.32 -12.74 -4.28
N ARG A 569 13.02 -12.58 -4.53
CA ARG A 569 12.47 -11.51 -5.37
C ARG A 569 11.88 -10.41 -4.49
N PHE A 570 12.10 -9.16 -4.90
CA PHE A 570 11.63 -7.96 -4.17
C PHE A 570 12.12 -7.91 -2.71
N ARG A 571 13.43 -8.00 -2.49
CA ARG A 571 14.06 -8.07 -1.16
C ARG A 571 14.41 -6.70 -0.57
N LEU A 572 14.50 -5.67 -1.41
CA LEU A 572 14.87 -4.32 -1.01
C LEU A 572 13.65 -3.52 -0.52
N THR A 573 12.45 -3.95 -0.89
CA THR A 573 11.19 -3.40 -0.38
C THR A 573 10.78 -4.03 0.96
N ASP A 574 10.23 -3.19 1.82
CA ASP A 574 9.68 -3.58 3.11
C ASP A 574 8.22 -4.03 3.04
N THR A 575 7.59 -3.92 1.88
CA THR A 575 6.15 -4.17 1.69
C THR A 575 5.83 -5.62 1.34
N ASN A 576 6.81 -6.41 0.91
CA ASN A 576 6.66 -7.83 0.58
C ASN A 576 6.61 -8.69 1.86
N LEU A 577 5.44 -9.27 2.14
CA LEU A 577 5.19 -10.17 3.29
C LEU A 577 5.20 -11.66 2.88
N ASN A 578 5.66 -11.96 1.67
CA ASN A 578 5.73 -13.30 1.10
C ASN A 578 4.41 -14.07 1.23
N ALA A 579 4.48 -15.36 1.58
CA ALA A 579 3.31 -16.24 1.68
C ALA A 579 2.26 -15.75 2.69
N ASP A 580 2.67 -15.14 3.80
CA ASP A 580 1.74 -14.58 4.79
C ASP A 580 0.99 -13.35 4.25
N GLY A 581 1.59 -12.62 3.30
CA GLY A 581 0.93 -11.58 2.52
C GLY A 581 -0.32 -12.07 1.78
N PHE A 582 -0.30 -13.30 1.27
CA PHE A 582 -1.48 -13.90 0.63
C PHE A 582 -2.59 -14.20 1.63
N LYS A 583 -2.22 -14.68 2.81
CA LYS A 583 -3.17 -14.97 3.90
C LYS A 583 -3.90 -13.70 4.33
N PHE A 584 -3.17 -12.59 4.50
CA PHE A 584 -3.77 -11.29 4.81
C PHE A 584 -4.76 -10.81 3.76
N PHE A 585 -4.49 -11.05 2.47
CA PHE A 585 -5.44 -10.71 1.41
C PHE A 585 -6.69 -11.59 1.49
N PHE A 586 -6.52 -12.91 1.52
CA PHE A 586 -7.66 -13.84 1.49
C PHE A 586 -8.49 -13.85 2.77
N SER A 587 -7.95 -13.43 3.92
CA SER A 587 -8.72 -13.29 5.15
C SER A 587 -9.74 -12.15 5.11
N THR A 588 -9.56 -11.16 4.23
CA THR A 588 -10.47 -10.00 4.12
C THR A 588 -11.12 -9.85 2.75
N HIS A 589 -10.65 -10.60 1.75
CA HIS A 589 -11.20 -10.56 0.40
C HIS A 589 -12.52 -11.32 0.27
N GLU A 590 -13.52 -10.65 -0.29
CA GLU A 590 -14.79 -11.23 -0.71
C GLU A 590 -14.96 -11.06 -2.22
N CYS A 591 -15.24 -12.14 -2.95
CA CYS A 591 -15.39 -12.09 -4.40
C CYS A 591 -16.63 -11.29 -4.81
N GLY A 592 -16.42 -10.16 -5.48
CA GLY A 592 -17.46 -9.34 -6.11
C GLY A 592 -17.90 -9.84 -7.49
N ASP A 593 -18.73 -9.04 -8.19
CA ASP A 593 -19.21 -9.35 -9.54
C ASP A 593 -18.06 -9.50 -10.55
N ILE A 594 -17.06 -8.61 -10.49
CA ILE A 594 -15.90 -8.64 -11.40
C ILE A 594 -15.07 -9.92 -11.21
N CYS A 595 -14.90 -10.39 -9.97
CA CYS A 595 -14.21 -11.66 -9.69
C CYS A 595 -14.94 -12.84 -10.35
N ARG A 596 -16.28 -12.83 -10.28
CA ARG A 596 -17.14 -13.86 -10.89
C ARG A 596 -17.15 -13.78 -12.40
N GLU A 597 -17.17 -12.59 -12.98
CA GLU A 597 -17.07 -12.36 -14.44
C GLU A 597 -15.74 -12.87 -14.99
N LEU A 598 -14.64 -12.62 -14.28
CA LEU A 598 -13.30 -13.12 -14.64
C LEU A 598 -13.14 -14.64 -14.39
N GLY A 599 -14.07 -15.26 -13.67
CA GLY A 599 -14.05 -16.69 -13.34
C GLY A 599 -12.90 -17.08 -12.41
N LEU A 600 -12.55 -16.22 -11.45
CA LEU A 600 -11.47 -16.47 -10.50
C LEU A 600 -11.83 -17.62 -9.54
N LEU A 601 -10.93 -18.58 -9.36
CA LEU A 601 -11.24 -19.85 -8.68
C LEU A 601 -10.72 -19.93 -7.25
N SER A 602 -9.65 -19.21 -6.93
CA SER A 602 -9.02 -19.21 -5.61
C SER A 602 -9.90 -18.54 -4.54
N SER A 603 -9.83 -19.04 -3.30
CA SER A 603 -10.55 -18.52 -2.14
C SER A 603 -9.80 -18.81 -0.85
N ALA A 604 -10.17 -18.16 0.26
CA ALA A 604 -9.60 -18.41 1.58
C ALA A 604 -9.70 -19.89 1.98
N ALA A 605 -10.85 -20.53 1.70
CA ALA A 605 -11.07 -21.94 2.01
C ALA A 605 -10.12 -22.86 1.22
N LYS A 606 -9.91 -22.58 -0.07
CA LYS A 606 -8.99 -23.36 -0.92
C LYS A 606 -7.52 -23.12 -0.55
N LEU A 607 -7.15 -21.87 -0.23
CA LEU A 607 -5.82 -21.52 0.26
C LEU A 607 -5.49 -22.32 1.53
N LYS A 608 -6.41 -22.33 2.51
CA LYS A 608 -6.29 -23.09 3.75
C LYS A 608 -6.16 -24.60 3.52
N ALA A 609 -6.96 -25.16 2.61
CA ALA A 609 -6.91 -26.58 2.28
C ALA A 609 -5.65 -27.00 1.50
N GLY A 610 -4.89 -26.04 0.96
CA GLY A 610 -3.80 -26.33 0.02
C GLY A 610 -4.31 -26.81 -1.35
N GLU A 611 -5.58 -26.60 -1.66
CA GLU A 611 -6.28 -27.09 -2.85
C GLU A 611 -6.50 -25.97 -3.88
N LEU A 612 -5.47 -25.16 -4.12
CA LEU A 612 -5.54 -24.09 -5.10
C LEU A 612 -5.50 -24.66 -6.53
N THR A 613 -6.54 -24.36 -7.29
CA THR A 613 -6.66 -24.67 -8.71
C THR A 613 -6.71 -23.38 -9.50
N PHE A 614 -5.97 -23.31 -10.61
CA PHE A 614 -5.88 -22.12 -11.44
C PHE A 614 -6.30 -22.38 -12.88
N ARG A 615 -6.77 -21.33 -13.53
CA ARG A 615 -7.12 -21.35 -14.95
C ARG A 615 -5.89 -21.64 -15.83
N GLU A 616 -6.00 -22.63 -16.72
CA GLU A 616 -4.89 -23.02 -17.60
C GLU A 616 -4.68 -22.09 -18.81
N ARG A 617 -5.73 -21.40 -19.27
CA ARG A 617 -5.70 -20.56 -20.48
C ARG A 617 -6.47 -19.26 -20.30
N TRP A 618 -5.84 -18.14 -20.60
CA TRP A 618 -6.42 -16.80 -20.60
C TRP A 618 -6.67 -16.31 -22.03
N PRO A 619 -7.67 -15.45 -22.30
CA PRO A 619 -7.83 -14.81 -23.62
C PRO A 619 -6.61 -13.94 -24.02
N SER A 620 -6.39 -13.74 -25.32
CA SER A 620 -5.33 -12.83 -25.81
C SER A 620 -5.70 -11.35 -25.65
N MET A 621 -4.68 -10.50 -25.50
CA MET A 621 -4.77 -9.08 -25.17
C MET A 621 -4.60 -8.14 -26.38
N ASP A 622 -5.17 -8.48 -27.53
CA ASP A 622 -4.84 -7.77 -28.78
C ASP A 622 -5.46 -6.35 -28.86
N ASN A 623 -6.20 -5.92 -27.85
CA ASN A 623 -7.00 -4.68 -27.85
C ASN A 623 -6.48 -3.56 -26.93
N THR A 624 -5.49 -3.80 -26.06
CA THR A 624 -4.92 -2.78 -25.14
C THR A 624 -3.43 -2.58 -25.39
N VAL A 625 -2.98 -1.33 -25.33
CA VAL A 625 -1.57 -0.92 -25.52
C VAL A 625 -1.21 0.20 -24.55
N VAL A 626 0.09 0.50 -24.41
CA VAL A 626 0.56 1.67 -23.68
C VAL A 626 0.90 2.81 -24.62
N CYS A 627 0.71 4.05 -24.16
CA CYS A 627 1.17 5.22 -24.86
C CYS A 627 2.69 5.14 -25.09
N SER A 628 3.12 5.44 -26.31
CA SER A 628 4.52 5.42 -26.73
C SER A 628 5.39 6.47 -26.06
N ASN A 629 4.80 7.49 -25.42
CA ASN A 629 5.57 8.31 -24.50
C ASN A 629 5.89 7.50 -23.24
N LYS A 630 7.15 7.09 -23.08
CA LYS A 630 7.61 6.23 -21.98
C LYS A 630 7.48 6.86 -20.60
N LEU A 631 7.44 8.20 -20.54
CA LEU A 631 7.19 8.92 -19.29
C LEU A 631 5.70 9.04 -18.98
N CYS A 632 4.82 8.91 -19.98
CA CYS A 632 3.37 8.88 -19.78
C CYS A 632 2.89 7.46 -19.45
N GLY A 633 3.20 6.50 -20.32
CA GLY A 633 2.83 5.10 -20.17
C GLY A 633 1.33 4.80 -20.10
N ARG A 634 0.43 5.78 -20.28
CA ARG A 634 -1.02 5.57 -20.12
C ARG A 634 -1.51 4.37 -20.94
N ILE A 635 -2.29 3.50 -20.32
CA ILE A 635 -2.95 2.39 -21.03
C ILE A 635 -4.09 2.96 -21.89
N VAL A 636 -4.14 2.55 -23.15
CA VAL A 636 -5.17 2.96 -24.12
C VAL A 636 -5.66 1.76 -24.93
N HIS A 637 -6.92 1.78 -25.35
CA HIS A 637 -7.42 0.80 -26.31
C HIS A 637 -6.85 1.09 -27.70
N VAL A 638 -6.53 0.03 -28.45
CA VAL A 638 -5.97 0.13 -29.81
C VAL A 638 -6.86 0.96 -30.73
N GLU A 639 -8.19 0.81 -30.60
CA GLU A 639 -9.17 1.53 -31.42
C GLU A 639 -9.22 3.03 -31.11
N GLY A 640 -8.99 3.41 -29.85
CA GLY A 640 -8.96 4.80 -29.40
C GLY A 640 -7.60 5.48 -29.50
N ALA A 641 -6.53 4.73 -29.79
CA ALA A 641 -5.17 5.26 -29.82
C ALA A 641 -4.86 6.00 -31.14
N ARG A 642 -4.18 7.14 -31.04
CA ARG A 642 -3.70 7.90 -32.21
C ARG A 642 -2.42 7.29 -32.78
N ARG A 643 -2.27 7.34 -34.10
CA ARG A 643 -1.15 6.79 -34.86
C ARG A 643 -0.70 7.81 -35.91
N ASP A 644 0.60 7.85 -36.19
CA ASP A 644 1.20 8.66 -37.26
C ASP A 644 2.00 7.76 -38.20
N ASP A 645 1.97 8.07 -39.49
CA ASP A 645 2.80 7.39 -40.48
C ASP A 645 4.29 7.78 -40.34
N GLU A 646 4.58 8.96 -39.77
CA GLU A 646 5.93 9.41 -39.44
C GLU A 646 6.56 8.56 -38.32
N PHE A 647 5.72 8.01 -37.43
CA PHE A 647 6.14 7.21 -36.27
C PHE A 647 5.45 5.84 -36.27
N PRO A 648 5.78 4.95 -37.23
CA PRO A 648 5.08 3.70 -37.41
C PRO A 648 5.25 2.78 -36.19
N GLY A 649 4.15 2.19 -35.72
CA GLY A 649 4.11 1.34 -34.53
C GLY A 649 4.01 2.08 -33.20
N CYS A 650 3.96 3.42 -33.22
CA CYS A 650 3.68 4.22 -32.03
C CYS A 650 2.18 4.42 -31.83
N TYR A 651 1.74 4.32 -30.59
CA TYR A 651 0.37 4.54 -30.13
C TYR A 651 0.37 5.71 -29.14
N TRP A 652 -0.44 6.73 -29.39
CA TRP A 652 -0.45 7.94 -28.58
C TRP A 652 -1.81 8.14 -27.92
N CYS A 653 -1.79 8.53 -26.64
CA CYS A 653 -2.99 8.96 -25.94
C CYS A 653 -3.37 10.38 -26.39
N GLU A 654 -4.63 10.77 -26.16
CA GLU A 654 -5.15 12.10 -26.53
C GLU A 654 -4.32 13.27 -25.97
N ALA A 655 -3.65 13.09 -24.83
CA ALA A 655 -2.83 14.14 -24.22
C ALA A 655 -1.42 14.25 -24.82
N CYS A 656 -0.82 13.14 -25.26
CA CYS A 656 0.53 13.13 -25.82
C CYS A 656 0.53 13.38 -27.32
N TRP A 657 -0.53 13.00 -28.03
CA TRP A 657 -0.62 13.13 -29.47
C TRP A 657 -0.38 14.57 -29.99
N PRO A 658 -1.06 15.62 -29.47
CA PRO A 658 -0.85 16.99 -29.95
C PRO A 658 0.56 17.53 -29.67
N GLN A 659 1.26 16.98 -28.67
CA GLN A 659 2.60 17.43 -28.28
C GLN A 659 3.66 17.08 -29.34
N LEU A 660 3.45 16.04 -30.15
CA LEU A 660 4.35 15.70 -31.26
C LEU A 660 4.59 16.89 -32.17
N ARG A 661 3.50 17.58 -32.57
CA ARG A 661 3.56 18.76 -33.44
C ARG A 661 3.94 20.02 -32.68
N ARG A 662 3.45 20.19 -31.44
CA ARG A 662 3.69 21.40 -30.65
C ARG A 662 5.18 21.62 -30.34
N PHE A 663 5.91 20.55 -30.09
CA PHE A 663 7.35 20.59 -29.78
C PHE A 663 8.22 20.24 -30.99
N THR A 664 7.73 20.44 -32.21
CA THR A 664 8.54 20.36 -33.41
C THR A 664 9.51 21.54 -33.47
N VAL A 665 10.80 21.23 -33.61
CA VAL A 665 11.87 22.22 -33.75
C VAL A 665 12.49 22.12 -35.13
N LYS A 666 12.84 23.28 -35.70
CA LYS A 666 13.67 23.37 -36.90
C LYS A 666 15.14 23.29 -36.52
N ARG A 667 15.90 22.47 -37.24
CA ARG A 667 17.33 22.24 -37.02
C ARG A 667 18.06 22.31 -38.36
N ILE A 668 19.30 22.79 -38.32
CA ILE A 668 20.22 22.74 -39.46
C ILE A 668 20.98 21.42 -39.39
N CYS A 669 21.06 20.70 -40.51
CA CYS A 669 21.76 19.42 -40.59
C CYS A 669 23.28 19.59 -40.41
N THR A 670 23.89 18.86 -39.46
CA THR A 670 25.34 18.93 -39.20
C THR A 670 26.20 18.07 -40.12
N ALA A 671 25.62 17.29 -41.03
CA ALA A 671 26.35 16.43 -41.97
C ALA A 671 26.75 17.13 -43.27
N ALA A 672 26.42 18.42 -43.42
CA ALA A 672 26.71 19.17 -44.63
C ALA A 672 28.23 19.20 -44.90
N GLY A 673 28.66 18.43 -45.90
CA GLY A 673 29.86 18.76 -46.66
C GLY A 673 29.64 20.11 -47.37
N GLU A 674 30.74 20.85 -47.54
CA GLU A 674 30.82 22.21 -48.09
C GLU A 674 29.68 22.60 -49.06
N GLY A 675 28.66 23.33 -48.56
CA GLY A 675 27.79 24.16 -49.40
C GLY A 675 26.27 24.03 -49.24
N GLU A 676 25.74 22.99 -48.61
CA GLU A 676 24.27 22.80 -48.49
C GLU A 676 23.80 22.70 -47.03
N GLU A 677 23.78 23.83 -46.34
CA GLU A 677 23.01 23.97 -45.09
C GLU A 677 21.51 23.89 -45.43
N HIS A 678 20.87 22.79 -45.05
CA HIS A 678 19.42 22.63 -45.16
C HIS A 678 18.79 22.40 -43.78
N GLU A 679 17.57 22.91 -43.65
CA GLU A 679 16.76 22.76 -42.46
C GLU A 679 15.94 21.48 -42.52
N PHE A 680 15.77 20.85 -41.35
CA PHE A 680 14.82 19.77 -41.17
C PHE A 680 14.03 19.97 -39.87
N GLU A 681 12.84 19.40 -39.83
CA GLU A 681 11.98 19.41 -38.64
C GLU A 681 12.15 18.11 -37.86
N ALA A 682 12.14 18.23 -36.53
CA ALA A 682 12.16 17.09 -35.63
C ALA A 682 11.30 17.37 -34.39
N SER A 683 10.44 16.42 -34.01
CA SER A 683 9.67 16.52 -32.78
C SER A 683 10.56 16.30 -31.55
N ALA A 684 10.91 17.38 -30.83
CA ALA A 684 11.70 17.27 -29.61
C ALA A 684 10.99 16.41 -28.55
N PHE A 685 9.66 16.51 -28.47
CA PHE A 685 8.83 15.66 -27.62
C PHE A 685 8.97 14.17 -27.95
N TYR A 686 8.95 13.80 -29.25
CA TYR A 686 9.14 12.40 -29.64
C TYR A 686 10.46 11.85 -29.11
N TYR A 687 11.58 12.50 -29.42
CA TYR A 687 12.90 12.01 -29.02
C TYR A 687 13.06 11.96 -27.49
N GLU A 688 12.63 13.00 -26.77
CA GLU A 688 12.63 13.03 -25.29
C GLU A 688 11.79 11.88 -24.72
N SER A 689 10.58 11.66 -25.26
CA SER A 689 9.69 10.58 -24.85
C SER A 689 10.26 9.18 -25.08
N GLN A 690 11.19 9.05 -26.03
CA GLN A 690 11.90 7.81 -26.31
C GLN A 690 13.21 7.66 -25.51
N GLY A 691 13.59 8.69 -24.75
CA GLY A 691 14.86 8.74 -24.02
C GLY A 691 16.06 9.05 -24.90
N ARG A 692 15.86 9.73 -26.02
CA ARG A 692 16.90 10.01 -27.03
C ARG A 692 17.13 11.50 -27.19
N PRO A 693 18.36 11.92 -27.51
CA PRO A 693 18.61 13.30 -27.92
C PRO A 693 17.94 13.59 -29.26
N VAL A 694 17.56 14.86 -29.46
CA VAL A 694 17.05 15.33 -30.75
C VAL A 694 18.17 15.20 -31.80
N PRO A 695 17.88 14.67 -33.02
CA PRO A 695 18.84 14.57 -34.10
C PRO A 695 19.59 15.86 -34.37
N ARG A 696 20.88 15.74 -34.70
CA ARG A 696 21.68 16.82 -35.30
C ARG A 696 21.78 16.71 -36.83
N GLN A 697 21.53 15.52 -37.39
CA GLN A 697 21.52 15.25 -38.82
C GLN A 697 20.10 14.98 -39.31
N CYS A 698 19.79 15.40 -40.53
CA CYS A 698 18.50 15.15 -41.16
C CYS A 698 18.31 13.65 -41.50
N PRO A 699 17.08 13.21 -41.81
CA PRO A 699 16.81 11.80 -42.14
C PRO A 699 17.61 11.25 -43.32
N GLU A 700 18.00 12.08 -44.29
CA GLU A 700 18.75 11.68 -45.48
C GLU A 700 20.24 11.45 -45.19
N HIS A 701 20.81 12.21 -44.26
CA HIS A 701 22.22 12.16 -43.89
C HIS A 701 22.52 11.25 -42.69
N ARG A 702 21.50 10.62 -42.10
CA ARG A 702 21.69 9.56 -41.11
C ARG A 702 22.05 8.25 -41.83
N GLU A 703 23.34 8.04 -42.11
CA GLU A 703 23.82 6.74 -42.59
C GLU A 703 23.56 5.66 -41.52
N GLY A 704 22.88 4.57 -41.91
CA GLY A 704 22.72 3.38 -41.06
C GLY A 704 21.44 3.29 -40.23
N GLU A 705 20.50 4.24 -40.28
CA GLU A 705 19.14 3.95 -39.78
C GLU A 705 18.35 3.23 -40.87
N SER A 706 18.52 1.91 -40.96
CA SER A 706 17.60 1.11 -41.78
C SER A 706 16.16 1.36 -41.29
N PRO A 707 15.12 1.12 -42.11
CA PRO A 707 13.76 1.05 -41.59
C PRO A 707 13.68 0.12 -40.37
N ALA A 708 14.56 -0.89 -40.28
CA ALA A 708 14.69 -1.78 -39.13
C ALA A 708 15.31 -1.13 -37.87
N ASP A 709 16.05 -0.02 -37.96
CA ASP A 709 16.58 0.75 -36.83
C ASP A 709 15.61 1.82 -36.34
N ARG A 710 14.79 2.38 -37.26
CA ARG A 710 13.52 3.04 -36.90
C ARG A 710 12.58 2.05 -36.21
N MET A 711 12.55 0.80 -36.66
CA MET A 711 11.83 -0.30 -35.99
C MET A 711 12.53 -0.80 -34.72
N ALA A 712 13.86 -0.70 -34.55
CA ALA A 712 14.54 -1.13 -33.31
C ALA A 712 14.33 -0.14 -32.16
N ALA A 713 13.94 1.10 -32.48
CA ALA A 713 13.39 2.07 -31.54
C ALA A 713 11.94 1.73 -31.13
N VAL A 714 11.23 0.95 -31.95
CA VAL A 714 9.81 0.61 -31.83
C VAL A 714 9.63 -0.91 -31.96
N GLY A 715 10.08 -1.69 -30.97
CA GLY A 715 9.70 -3.11 -30.84
C GLY A 715 9.90 -4.02 -32.07
N GLY A 716 10.79 -3.67 -33.00
CA GLY A 716 10.83 -4.12 -34.40
C GLY A 716 11.02 -5.60 -34.69
N SER A 717 11.34 -6.44 -33.70
CA SER A 717 11.30 -7.91 -33.91
C SER A 717 9.86 -8.47 -33.96
N PHE A 718 8.85 -7.63 -33.71
CA PHE A 718 7.45 -8.01 -33.64
C PHE A 718 6.82 -8.25 -35.02
N TRP A 719 7.13 -7.44 -36.04
CA TRP A 719 6.45 -7.52 -37.36
C TRP A 719 6.74 -8.82 -38.13
N ASN A 720 7.94 -9.39 -37.99
CA ASN A 720 8.25 -10.70 -38.57
C ASN A 720 7.65 -11.87 -37.75
N ARG A 721 7.42 -11.70 -36.44
CA ARG A 721 6.69 -12.68 -35.61
C ARG A 721 5.18 -12.60 -35.80
N LEU A 722 4.62 -11.42 -36.08
CA LEU A 722 3.19 -11.21 -36.30
C LEU A 722 2.69 -11.90 -37.58
N LYS A 723 3.53 -11.99 -38.61
CA LYS A 723 3.21 -12.78 -39.81
C LYS A 723 3.26 -14.30 -39.56
N SER A 724 3.93 -14.75 -38.50
CA SER A 724 4.01 -16.17 -38.10
C SER A 724 3.06 -16.56 -36.97
N ALA A 725 2.51 -15.59 -36.22
CA ALA A 725 1.53 -15.82 -35.19
C ALA A 725 0.17 -16.09 -35.84
N THR A 726 -0.11 -17.37 -36.09
CA THR A 726 -1.50 -17.85 -36.14
C THR A 726 -2.21 -17.21 -34.94
N LYS A 727 -3.27 -16.42 -35.17
CA LYS A 727 -4.11 -15.75 -34.14
C LYS A 727 -4.24 -16.64 -32.89
N GLN A 728 -3.35 -16.50 -31.92
CA GLN A 728 -3.39 -17.28 -30.71
C GLN A 728 -4.48 -16.65 -29.87
N LYS A 729 -5.70 -17.21 -29.93
CA LYS A 729 -6.87 -16.68 -29.22
C LYS A 729 -6.69 -16.74 -27.69
N THR A 730 -5.71 -17.48 -27.20
CA THR A 730 -5.48 -17.73 -25.77
C THR A 730 -3.99 -17.81 -25.42
N VAL A 731 -3.63 -17.33 -24.23
CA VAL A 731 -2.31 -17.42 -23.59
C VAL A 731 -2.35 -18.52 -22.51
N SER A 732 -1.25 -19.24 -22.32
CA SER A 732 -1.14 -20.22 -21.23
C SER A 732 -0.99 -19.52 -19.88
N GLY A 733 -1.69 -20.01 -18.86
CA GLY A 733 -1.56 -19.57 -17.47
C GLY A 733 -0.34 -20.16 -16.74
N LYS A 734 0.34 -21.17 -17.30
CA LYS A 734 1.46 -21.91 -16.66
C LYS A 734 2.79 -21.82 -17.44
N SER A 735 2.88 -21.02 -18.50
CA SER A 735 4.04 -21.04 -19.39
C SER A 735 5.16 -20.05 -19.01
N TRP A 736 5.28 -19.71 -17.73
CA TRP A 736 6.43 -18.99 -17.20
C TRP A 736 7.21 -19.92 -16.30
#